data_AF-A0A0E0BDP1-F1
#
_entry.id   AF-A0A0E0BDP1-F1
#
_cell.length_a   1.000
_cell.length_b   1.000
_cell.length_c   1.000
_cell.angle_alpha   90.00
_cell.angle_beta   90.00
_cell.angle_gamma   90.00
#
_symmetry.space_group_name_H-M   'P 1'
#
loop_
_entity.id
_entity.type
_entity.pdbx_description
1 polymer ?
#
loop_
_entity_poly.entity_id
_entity_poly.type
_entity_poly.pdbx_seq_one_letter_code
_entity_poly.pdbx_strand_id
1 'polypeptide(L)'
;MKRDWSAKAGRTVYLSSLEDLGGDGAPPPQRRNESPAAAAAANKGKKKKKGGAAGGRGDNGGRTMKLQRGVVHLKKEEIAKLGSACEDWGYFHLVNHGVDAGLLQQIKADITEFFRLPLQEKAVAIPSNGLQGFGHHFFFPKEQKLDWADLLFLITRPVEERSNGFLAYKAFHIQLFKFMAINLGVDEEALLGVFKGHTQSVRINHYPHCRQADKVLGFSAHTEGVGLTLLLQVNDVQGLQIRKNGRWFAVKNLPGALVVNVGDILEILTNGKYKSIEHRAVINPDKEMITLAAFHKPPLSCTVGVGPLQELLMKGKAHYKMVDVVEFTKGYFTAKLEGRSYLERLKLGANDTVSSSSWYSSAGTCNGSDEQIPERYIRTEATCEEVISNYHGDMAIPIIDLNKLLSPQSSEEECVKLRSACQYWGFFQLINHGVPEEVIENFRSNIIKFFSLPLDAKKEYSQLPNSLEGYGQTFVFSEDQKLDWGDMLYLQVHPTDSRDLRFWPTHPASFRQSLDQYSSETKSLSLCLFEFLAKAVGAEPESLLGIFEEQPRGMRMNYYPPCRQSDKVIGLSPHTDVVGLTLLLQVNDVQGLQIKRDGKWFSVDALSGAFIVNIGDTLEILSNGKFKSVEHRAMIHPNKERISTALFHYPRDDLLLSPLPEFVKDGKILSNGKFRSVEHRAVIYPNKERLSAALFNYARKDMMTSPLPEFVKDGKPKDELAMAEARTIGSISVPNVQELAGTCNGTDEQIPERYIRPEVSSDEVIKNNHGDMSIPIIDLDKLISPQSSQEECVKLISACQYWGFFQLINHGVPDEVTENLKNDLVEFFSQPLDAKKEYSQLPNSLEGYGQAFVVSDNQKLDWADMLYLQICPTESRDLRFWPNYPASFRHSIDAYSSATEHIGLSLMQFMAKAVGVEPKSLSSVFEGQARGLRMNYYPPCLKADKVLGLSPHTDLDGLTLLLQVNDVQGLQINKDGKWFSVNALNDALIVNIGDTLEILSNGKFRSVEHRAVVHPSRERISAALFYYPCQDLAISPLPDFVKDGKVKYKTISYQDLLIEYFTAELDGRNRLEKLKLEP
;
A
#
# COMPACT_ATOMS: atom_id res chain seq x y z
N MET A 1 -14.34 0.63 68.29
CA MET A 1 -14.82 2.04 68.03
C MET A 1 -13.89 2.75 67.02
N LYS A 2 -14.08 2.32 65.76
CA LYS A 2 -14.62 3.05 64.59
C LYS A 2 -13.52 3.22 63.54
N ARG A 3 -13.40 2.37 62.51
CA ARG A 3 -13.68 2.37 61.05
C ARG A 3 -13.31 3.72 60.41
N ASP A 4 -12.37 3.64 59.24
CA ASP A 4 -12.63 3.57 57.78
C ASP A 4 -11.97 4.76 57.08
N TRP A 5 -11.12 4.40 55.94
CA TRP A 5 -11.13 4.06 54.50
C TRP A 5 -9.94 4.73 53.80
N SER A 6 -8.72 4.00 53.16
CA SER A 6 -8.45 3.68 51.74
C SER A 6 -8.85 4.85 50.82
N ALA A 7 -7.76 5.55 50.32
CA ALA A 7 -7.80 5.68 48.83
C ALA A 7 -6.37 5.70 48.30
N LYS A 8 -5.73 4.46 48.06
CA LYS A 8 -5.02 3.67 47.03
C LYS A 8 -4.81 4.48 45.75
N ALA A 9 -3.72 5.37 45.65
CA ALA A 9 -3.15 5.73 44.34
C ALA A 9 -1.63 5.52 44.36
N GLY A 10 -1.13 4.25 44.07
CA GLY A 10 -0.09 3.94 43.06
C GLY A 10 0.52 2.56 43.33
N ARG A 11 -0.07 1.46 42.86
CA ARG A 11 0.47 0.08 43.07
C ARG A 11 1.73 -0.12 42.23
N THR A 12 3.00 -0.19 42.94
CA THR A 12 4.35 -0.49 42.42
C THR A 12 4.49 -1.99 42.12
N VAL A 13 4.73 -2.35 40.73
CA VAL A 13 4.92 -3.77 40.35
C VAL A 13 6.42 -4.07 40.30
N TYR A 14 6.95 -5.13 41.09
CA TYR A 14 8.39 -5.49 41.21
C TYR A 14 8.73 -6.63 40.25
N LEU A 15 9.77 -6.45 39.29
CA LEU A 15 10.28 -7.60 38.49
C LEU A 15 11.52 -8.19 39.15
N SER A 16 11.42 -8.94 40.30
CA SER A 16 12.63 -9.39 41.03
C SER A 16 13.58 -10.17 40.11
N SER A 17 14.92 -9.79 39.89
CA SER A 17 16.17 -10.55 39.67
C SER A 17 16.78 -10.97 41.00
N LEU A 18 16.75 -12.32 41.36
CA LEU A 18 17.67 -13.26 42.05
C LEU A 18 18.33 -12.61 43.26
N GLU A 19 17.63 -12.15 44.26
CA GLU A 19 18.41 -12.21 45.52
C GLU A 19 17.48 -12.39 46.70
N ASP A 20 16.85 -13.54 46.83
CA ASP A 20 16.58 -13.92 48.25
C ASP A 20 16.67 -15.44 48.39
N LEU A 21 17.85 -16.04 48.12
CA LEU A 21 18.21 -17.09 49.10
C LEU A 21 19.41 -16.62 49.93
N GLY A 22 19.19 -15.84 50.93
CA GLY A 22 19.93 -16.29 52.15
C GLY A 22 19.86 -15.21 53.23
N GLY A 23 18.85 -15.26 54.08
CA GLY A 23 18.84 -15.51 55.54
C GLY A 23 19.83 -14.61 56.28
N ASP A 24 19.33 -13.58 57.05
CA ASP A 24 19.39 -13.23 58.49
C ASP A 24 20.75 -12.58 58.83
N GLY A 25 20.75 -11.29 59.20
CA GLY A 25 21.06 -10.69 60.52
C GLY A 25 22.49 -10.11 60.52
N ALA A 26 22.64 -8.80 60.38
CA ALA A 26 23.26 -7.66 61.10
C ALA A 26 24.76 -7.91 61.33
N PRO A 27 25.49 -6.76 61.52
CA PRO A 27 26.63 -5.99 61.00
C PRO A 27 27.88 -6.15 61.86
N PRO A 28 28.95 -5.49 61.52
CA PRO A 28 30.21 -5.29 60.78
C PRO A 28 31.44 -5.41 61.70
N PRO A 29 32.73 -5.52 61.11
CA PRO A 29 33.73 -4.44 61.05
C PRO A 29 34.91 -4.80 60.15
N GLN A 30 35.50 -3.68 59.48
CA GLN A 30 36.82 -3.01 59.34
C GLN A 30 37.97 -3.98 59.57
N ARG A 31 38.94 -4.03 58.62
CA ARG A 31 40.40 -3.82 58.46
C ARG A 31 41.11 -5.17 58.34
N ARG A 32 42.00 -5.32 57.32
CA ARG A 32 43.46 -5.49 57.09
C ARG A 32 43.88 -6.93 57.37
N ASN A 33 44.50 -7.55 56.33
CA ASN A 33 45.84 -8.08 55.97
C ASN A 33 46.10 -9.40 56.69
N GLU A 34 46.24 -10.45 55.86
CA GLU A 34 47.45 -11.29 55.75
C GLU A 34 47.09 -12.75 56.09
N SER A 35 47.13 -13.55 54.98
CA SER A 35 47.71 -14.88 54.65
C SER A 35 48.48 -15.47 55.84
N PRO A 36 48.74 -16.77 55.77
CA PRO A 36 48.50 -18.12 55.21
C PRO A 36 49.09 -19.21 56.10
N ALA A 37 48.42 -20.34 56.04
CA ALA A 37 49.00 -21.66 55.67
C ALA A 37 48.83 -22.63 56.86
N ALA A 38 48.18 -23.77 56.57
CA ALA A 38 48.72 -25.11 56.23
C ALA A 38 48.16 -26.14 57.21
N ALA A 39 47.59 -27.18 56.63
CA ALA A 39 48.12 -28.53 56.34
C ALA A 39 47.30 -29.58 57.10
N ALA A 40 46.84 -30.53 56.30
CA ALA A 40 47.38 -31.91 56.08
C ALA A 40 46.24 -32.93 56.24
N ALA A 41 46.15 -33.73 55.19
CA ALA A 41 46.59 -35.13 54.99
C ALA A 41 45.42 -35.97 54.43
N ALA A 42 45.74 -36.64 53.27
CA ALA A 42 46.23 -37.97 52.82
C ALA A 42 45.06 -38.81 52.29
N ASN A 43 45.18 -39.28 51.01
CA ASN A 43 45.68 -40.42 50.22
C ASN A 43 44.54 -41.40 49.90
N LYS A 44 44.40 -41.76 48.61
CA LYS A 44 44.80 -42.96 47.84
C LYS A 44 43.68 -43.36 46.88
N GLY A 45 44.10 -43.35 45.58
CA GLY A 45 44.44 -44.55 44.76
C GLY A 45 43.59 -44.56 43.48
N LYS A 46 44.35 -44.34 42.35
CA LYS A 46 44.93 -45.18 41.29
C LYS A 46 43.92 -45.42 40.16
N LYS A 47 44.33 -44.90 38.99
CA LYS A 47 45.01 -45.50 37.82
C LYS A 47 44.00 -45.76 36.70
N LYS A 48 44.30 -45.08 35.62
CA LYS A 48 45.01 -45.50 34.40
C LYS A 48 44.02 -45.57 33.22
N LYS A 49 44.35 -44.70 32.23
CA LYS A 49 45.22 -44.87 31.04
C LYS A 49 44.37 -44.99 29.77
N LYS A 50 44.59 -44.03 28.89
CA LYS A 50 45.53 -44.04 27.75
C LYS A 50 44.77 -43.67 26.46
N GLY A 51 45.19 -42.50 25.97
CA GLY A 51 46.28 -42.13 25.04
C GLY A 51 45.74 -41.98 23.60
N GLY A 52 45.78 -40.75 23.17
CA GLY A 52 46.86 -40.18 22.33
C GLY A 52 46.32 -39.72 20.97
N ALA A 53 46.41 -38.41 20.79
CA ALA A 53 47.36 -37.45 20.20
C ALA A 53 46.91 -37.05 18.78
N ALA A 54 46.70 -35.77 18.63
CA ALA A 54 47.42 -34.54 18.20
C ALA A 54 47.85 -34.65 16.73
N GLY A 55 47.23 -33.80 15.90
CA GLY A 55 48.12 -32.98 15.02
C GLY A 55 47.39 -31.70 14.59
N GLY A 56 47.79 -30.57 15.19
CA GLY A 56 48.68 -29.49 14.72
C GLY A 56 47.88 -28.35 14.06
N ARG A 57 47.91 -27.20 14.73
CA ARG A 57 48.66 -25.95 14.46
C ARG A 57 47.68 -24.86 14.03
N GLY A 58 47.50 -23.85 14.88
CA GLY A 58 47.96 -22.43 14.90
C GLY A 58 46.86 -21.49 14.41
N ASP A 59 46.25 -20.72 15.34
CA ASP A 59 46.30 -19.27 15.05
C ASP A 59 45.37 -18.53 16.01
N ASN A 60 45.93 -17.81 17.07
CA ASN A 60 46.00 -16.43 17.57
C ASN A 60 44.63 -15.72 17.47
N GLY A 61 43.89 -15.60 18.63
CA GLY A 61 43.52 -14.35 19.36
C GLY A 61 42.18 -13.79 18.86
N GLY A 62 41.04 -14.09 19.62
CA GLY A 62 40.09 -13.00 19.99
C GLY A 62 38.94 -13.58 20.82
N ARG A 63 39.04 -13.71 22.17
CA ARG A 63 38.17 -13.56 23.35
C ARG A 63 36.84 -12.90 23.00
N THR A 64 35.78 -13.72 22.62
CA THR A 64 34.37 -13.29 22.72
C THR A 64 33.71 -14.00 23.90
N MET A 65 33.69 -13.41 25.18
CA MET A 65 32.75 -13.46 26.32
C MET A 65 31.33 -13.80 25.85
N LYS A 66 30.93 -15.05 25.77
CA LYS A 66 29.60 -15.69 25.73
C LYS A 66 28.78 -15.32 26.97
N LEU A 67 27.93 -14.23 26.96
CA LEU A 67 26.80 -13.94 27.89
C LEU A 67 25.69 -14.98 27.75
N GLN A 68 25.63 -16.06 28.54
CA GLN A 68 24.53 -16.96 28.92
C GLN A 68 23.37 -16.19 29.56
N ARG A 69 22.16 -15.79 28.91
CA ARG A 69 20.88 -15.13 29.30
C ARG A 69 19.99 -16.11 30.06
N GLY A 70 19.88 -16.20 31.48
CA GLY A 70 18.97 -16.65 32.56
C GLY A 70 17.55 -16.10 32.39
N VAL A 71 16.39 -16.84 32.04
CA VAL A 71 14.93 -16.64 31.97
C VAL A 71 14.42 -16.21 33.36
N VAL A 72 14.04 -14.89 33.62
CA VAL A 72 13.44 -14.27 34.82
C VAL A 72 12.00 -14.76 35.01
N HIS A 73 11.64 -15.57 36.15
CA HIS A 73 10.28 -16.04 36.51
C HIS A 73 9.68 -15.14 37.60
N LEU A 74 8.40 -14.41 37.27
CA LEU A 74 7.70 -13.57 38.28
C LEU A 74 6.80 -14.47 39.15
N LYS A 75 6.85 -14.27 40.47
CA LYS A 75 5.97 -15.01 41.40
C LYS A 75 4.49 -14.77 41.09
N LYS A 76 3.63 -15.72 41.19
CA LYS A 76 2.17 -15.70 40.90
C LYS A 76 1.50 -14.48 41.55
N GLU A 77 1.96 -14.10 42.77
CA GLU A 77 1.36 -12.92 43.44
C GLU A 77 1.66 -11.62 42.68
N GLU A 78 2.82 -11.56 42.09
CA GLU A 78 3.20 -10.35 41.32
C GLU A 78 2.49 -10.30 39.96
N ILE A 79 2.19 -11.46 39.37
CA ILE A 79 1.42 -11.51 38.11
C ILE A 79 -0.04 -11.10 38.38
N ALA A 80 -0.52 -11.48 39.57
CA ALA A 80 -1.90 -11.07 39.93
C ALA A 80 -1.95 -9.56 40.20
N LYS A 81 -0.93 -9.11 40.84
CA LYS A 81 -0.87 -7.64 41.11
C LYS A 81 -0.81 -6.85 39.78
N LEU A 82 -0.02 -7.38 38.84
CA LEU A 82 0.02 -6.76 37.49
C LEU A 82 -1.36 -6.74 36.84
N GLY A 83 -2.00 -7.91 36.92
CA GLY A 83 -3.37 -8.00 36.34
C GLY A 83 -4.31 -6.98 36.98
N SER A 84 -4.24 -6.86 38.34
CA SER A 84 -5.16 -5.92 39.02
C SER A 84 -4.84 -4.47 38.64
N ALA A 85 -3.57 -4.23 38.53
CA ALA A 85 -3.16 -2.87 38.13
C ALA A 85 -3.66 -2.53 36.72
N CYS A 86 -3.59 -3.50 35.77
CA CYS A 86 -4.05 -3.27 34.38
C CYS A 86 -5.59 -3.15 34.33
N GLU A 87 -6.26 -3.85 35.22
CA GLU A 87 -7.74 -3.89 35.18
C GLU A 87 -8.32 -2.66 35.90
N ASP A 88 -7.67 -2.29 36.95
CA ASP A 88 -8.33 -1.28 37.83
C ASP A 88 -7.83 0.13 37.48
N TRP A 89 -6.53 0.11 37.08
CA TRP A 89 -6.00 1.49 36.96
C TRP A 89 -5.49 1.74 35.54
N GLY A 90 -5.08 0.65 34.85
CA GLY A 90 -4.61 0.84 33.46
C GLY A 90 -3.28 1.61 33.43
N TYR A 91 -2.77 2.13 34.67
CA TYR A 91 -1.46 2.77 34.86
C TYR A 91 -0.77 2.16 36.08
N PHE A 92 0.59 2.03 35.93
CA PHE A 92 1.29 1.53 37.13
C PHE A 92 2.78 1.79 36.99
N HIS A 93 3.48 1.86 38.21
CA HIS A 93 4.95 2.04 38.19
C HIS A 93 5.65 0.67 38.09
N LEU A 94 6.61 0.83 37.21
CA LEU A 94 7.40 -0.41 37.10
C LEU A 94 8.81 -0.15 37.65
N VAL A 95 9.24 -0.94 38.66
CA VAL A 95 10.57 -0.75 39.29
C VAL A 95 11.36 -2.06 39.10
N ASN A 96 12.66 -1.91 39.14
CA ASN A 96 13.56 -3.07 38.96
C ASN A 96 13.43 -3.67 37.55
N HIS A 97 13.28 -2.79 36.68
CA HIS A 97 13.03 -3.18 35.28
C HIS A 97 14.34 -3.58 34.59
N GLY A 98 15.45 -3.46 35.24
CA GLY A 98 16.70 -4.06 34.72
C GLY A 98 17.42 -3.12 33.76
N VAL A 99 16.84 -1.85 33.55
CA VAL A 99 17.53 -0.88 32.69
C VAL A 99 18.63 -0.21 33.51
N ASP A 100 19.89 -0.17 32.86
CA ASP A 100 21.07 0.37 33.56
C ASP A 100 20.82 1.83 34.01
N ALA A 101 20.97 2.03 35.36
CA ALA A 101 20.70 3.36 35.95
C ALA A 101 21.61 4.42 35.32
N GLY A 102 22.91 4.06 34.98
CA GLY A 102 23.84 4.99 34.28
C GLY A 102 23.31 5.42 32.91
N LEU A 103 22.73 4.48 32.20
CA LEU A 103 22.17 4.78 30.87
C LEU A 103 20.95 5.72 31.01
N LEU A 104 20.06 5.45 32.03
CA LEU A 104 18.88 6.33 32.19
C LEU A 104 19.32 7.75 32.56
N GLN A 105 20.44 7.81 33.32
CA GLN A 105 20.92 9.16 33.68
C GLN A 105 21.49 9.89 32.45
N GLN A 106 22.16 9.12 31.68
CA GLN A 106 22.72 9.74 30.46
C GLN A 106 21.61 10.21 29.52
N ILE A 107 20.60 9.37 29.35
CA ILE A 107 19.48 9.73 28.45
C ILE A 107 18.78 10.99 29.00
N LYS A 108 18.62 11.01 30.32
CA LYS A 108 17.98 12.21 30.91
C LYS A 108 18.84 13.45 30.68
N ALA A 109 20.16 13.31 30.80
CA ALA A 109 21.05 14.48 30.61
C ALA A 109 21.02 14.94 29.14
N ASP A 110 20.99 13.99 28.25
CA ASP A 110 21.01 14.35 26.82
C ASP A 110 19.70 15.06 26.42
N ILE A 111 18.62 14.54 26.94
CA ILE A 111 17.31 15.14 26.56
C ILE A 111 17.22 16.55 27.15
N THR A 112 17.70 16.67 28.38
CA THR A 112 17.64 18.01 29.00
C THR A 112 18.54 18.99 28.24
N GLU A 113 19.70 18.55 27.87
CA GLU A 113 20.62 19.43 27.10
C GLU A 113 20.01 19.82 25.75
N PHE A 114 19.40 18.87 25.11
CA PHE A 114 18.78 19.17 23.80
C PHE A 114 17.73 20.28 23.92
N PHE A 115 16.87 20.22 24.96
CA PHE A 115 15.76 21.19 25.01
C PHE A 115 16.24 22.51 25.62
N ARG A 116 17.57 22.55 25.98
CA ARG A 116 18.16 23.84 26.41
C ARG A 116 18.81 24.56 25.23
N LEU A 117 18.97 23.82 24.13
CA LEU A 117 19.58 24.47 22.95
C LEU A 117 18.66 25.57 22.39
N PRO A 118 19.32 26.65 21.82
CA PRO A 118 18.50 27.68 21.17
C PRO A 118 17.67 27.10 20.01
N LEU A 119 16.47 27.68 19.86
CA LEU A 119 15.49 27.19 18.85
C LEU A 119 16.16 27.05 17.47
N GLN A 120 17.12 27.86 17.09
CA GLN A 120 17.78 27.83 15.76
C GLN A 120 18.60 26.54 15.59
N GLU A 121 19.08 26.06 16.70
CA GLU A 121 19.89 24.81 16.66
C GLU A 121 19.00 23.57 16.75
N LYS A 122 17.81 23.82 17.39
CA LYS A 122 16.85 22.71 17.45
C LYS A 122 16.08 22.56 16.13
N ALA A 123 16.10 23.75 15.26
CA ALA A 123 15.32 23.91 14.02
C ALA A 123 15.91 23.02 12.91
N VAL A 124 17.27 22.54 13.08
CA VAL A 124 17.92 21.65 12.09
C VAL A 124 17.35 20.23 12.24
N ALA A 125 16.71 19.97 13.43
CA ALA A 125 16.06 18.67 13.69
C ALA A 125 14.55 18.75 13.41
N ILE A 126 14.13 19.96 12.70
CA ILE A 126 12.75 20.21 12.27
C ILE A 126 12.51 19.48 10.93
N PRO A 127 11.72 18.51 10.85
CA PRO A 127 11.61 17.53 9.75
C PRO A 127 11.33 18.21 8.40
N SER A 128 12.21 18.02 7.31
CA SER A 128 11.95 18.42 5.91
C SER A 128 11.01 17.42 5.21
N ASN A 129 10.55 16.26 6.00
CA ASN A 129 9.77 15.13 5.42
C ASN A 129 8.96 14.44 6.51
N GLY A 130 8.43 15.12 7.63
CA GLY A 130 7.28 15.04 8.55
C GLY A 130 7.17 13.64 9.19
N LEU A 131 8.21 12.89 9.55
CA LEU A 131 7.85 11.81 10.51
C LEU A 131 8.90 11.72 11.61
N GLN A 132 10.09 12.52 11.70
CA GLN A 132 11.11 12.61 12.76
C GLN A 132 11.57 14.06 12.91
N GLY A 133 11.37 14.48 14.29
CA GLY A 133 11.93 15.85 14.33
C GLY A 133 11.21 16.70 15.38
N PHE A 134 11.78 17.78 15.84
CA PHE A 134 11.36 18.70 16.93
C PHE A 134 10.20 19.58 16.47
N GLY A 135 8.96 19.60 17.26
CA GLY A 135 7.80 20.44 16.91
C GLY A 135 6.81 20.49 18.07
N HIS A 136 5.53 21.23 17.88
CA HIS A 136 4.59 21.64 18.95
C HIS A 136 3.30 20.82 18.86
N HIS A 137 3.23 19.44 18.11
CA HIS A 137 1.95 18.70 18.31
C HIS A 137 1.76 17.71 17.16
N PHE A 138 0.97 16.52 17.48
CA PHE A 138 0.23 15.63 16.56
C PHE A 138 -1.13 16.24 16.21
N PHE A 139 -1.41 16.65 14.94
CA PHE A 139 -2.49 16.75 13.89
C PHE A 139 -3.84 16.37 14.50
N PHE A 140 -4.70 17.51 15.04
CA PHE A 140 -6.16 17.26 15.10
C PHE A 140 -6.90 18.51 14.60
N PRO A 141 -8.26 18.37 14.15
CA PRO A 141 -9.13 19.33 13.45
C PRO A 141 -9.07 20.72 14.10
N LYS A 142 -9.02 21.85 13.42
CA LYS A 142 -9.06 23.31 13.57
C LYS A 142 -9.87 23.77 14.78
N GLU A 143 -10.53 22.78 15.57
CA GLU A 143 -11.41 23.22 16.68
C GLU A 143 -10.84 22.77 18.02
N GLN A 144 -9.47 22.18 18.14
CA GLN A 144 -8.94 21.66 19.41
C GLN A 144 -7.89 22.63 19.98
N LYS A 145 -8.10 23.20 21.16
CA LYS A 145 -7.18 24.09 21.90
C LYS A 145 -5.78 23.48 21.99
N LEU A 146 -4.71 24.29 21.52
CA LEU A 146 -3.32 23.81 21.46
C LEU A 146 -2.80 23.46 22.87
N ASP A 147 -2.09 22.19 22.87
CA ASP A 147 -1.44 21.80 24.16
C ASP A 147 -0.15 22.59 24.39
N TRP A 148 0.04 23.01 25.61
CA TRP A 148 1.24 23.79 26.01
C TRP A 148 2.45 22.85 26.16
N ALA A 149 2.98 22.30 24.95
CA ALA A 149 4.11 21.33 25.03
C ALA A 149 4.93 21.42 23.74
N ASP A 150 6.37 21.25 23.88
CA ASP A 150 7.25 21.01 22.71
C ASP A 150 7.56 19.52 22.58
N LEU A 151 7.58 19.06 21.25
CA LEU A 151 7.69 17.58 21.10
C LEU A 151 8.86 17.26 20.18
N LEU A 152 9.61 16.21 20.56
CA LEU A 152 10.57 15.59 19.63
C LEU A 152 10.19 14.12 19.41
N PHE A 153 9.96 13.88 18.01
CA PHE A 153 9.52 12.51 17.68
C PHE A 153 10.65 11.77 16.94
N LEU A 154 10.95 10.55 17.51
CA LEU A 154 12.01 9.75 16.87
C LEU A 154 11.46 8.36 16.51
N ILE A 155 11.50 8.06 15.08
CA ILE A 155 11.02 6.73 14.69
C ILE A 155 12.25 5.80 14.58
N THR A 156 12.29 4.72 15.47
CA THR A 156 13.50 3.87 15.49
C THR A 156 13.32 2.67 14.53
N ARG A 157 14.42 2.30 13.59
CA ARG A 157 14.46 1.06 12.77
C ARG A 157 13.97 -0.15 13.58
N PRO A 158 13.43 -1.28 12.83
CA PRO A 158 12.99 -2.51 13.52
C PRO A 158 14.10 -3.05 14.44
N VAL A 159 13.76 -3.30 15.72
CA VAL A 159 14.58 -3.67 16.90
C VAL A 159 15.58 -4.76 16.50
N GLU A 160 15.34 -5.49 15.32
CA GLU A 160 16.20 -6.63 14.89
C GLU A 160 17.43 -6.14 14.13
N GLU A 161 17.50 -4.82 13.98
CA GLU A 161 18.53 -4.27 13.08
C GLU A 161 19.41 -3.28 13.86
N ARG A 162 19.38 -3.44 15.34
CA ARG A 162 20.12 -2.38 16.07
C ARG A 162 21.21 -3.02 16.92
N SER A 163 22.62 -2.30 17.02
CA SER A 163 23.81 -2.67 17.80
C SER A 163 23.47 -2.87 19.29
N ASN A 164 24.17 -3.72 20.11
CA ASN A 164 24.35 -4.55 21.33
C ASN A 164 24.00 -3.76 22.60
N GLY A 165 23.63 -2.37 22.74
CA GLY A 165 23.24 -1.61 23.94
C GLY A 165 21.72 -1.40 24.01
N PHE A 166 20.86 -1.75 23.00
CA PHE A 166 19.38 -1.71 22.84
C PHE A 166 18.81 -3.12 22.95
N LEU A 167 19.69 -4.15 23.18
CA LEU A 167 19.37 -5.58 23.35
C LEU A 167 18.84 -5.82 24.78
N ALA A 168 18.92 -4.88 25.79
CA ALA A 168 18.36 -5.02 27.15
C ALA A 168 16.93 -4.46 27.21
N TYR A 169 16.50 -3.55 26.28
CA TYR A 169 15.16 -2.94 26.12
C TYR A 169 14.26 -3.84 25.26
N LYS A 170 14.83 -4.76 24.25
CA LYS A 170 14.17 -5.77 23.38
C LYS A 170 13.71 -6.98 24.22
N ALA A 171 14.26 -7.25 25.32
CA ALA A 171 13.98 -8.48 26.11
C ALA A 171 12.99 -8.17 27.24
N PHE A 172 12.69 -6.82 27.47
CA PHE A 172 11.92 -6.49 28.69
C PHE A 172 10.44 -6.27 28.33
N HIS A 173 9.96 -5.54 27.30
CA HIS A 173 8.53 -5.36 26.95
C HIS A 173 7.91 -6.69 26.48
N ILE A 174 8.79 -7.61 25.89
CA ILE A 174 8.31 -8.95 25.52
C ILE A 174 8.00 -9.76 26.80
N GLN A 175 8.81 -9.48 27.75
CA GLN A 175 8.57 -10.20 29.04
C GLN A 175 7.31 -9.67 29.73
N LEU A 176 7.06 -8.37 29.74
CA LEU A 176 5.82 -7.81 30.31
C LEU A 176 4.58 -8.34 29.59
N PHE A 177 4.57 -8.50 28.22
CA PHE A 177 3.41 -9.04 27.49
C PHE A 177 3.22 -10.53 27.82
N LYS A 178 4.41 -11.16 28.08
CA LYS A 178 4.29 -12.59 28.48
C LYS A 178 3.61 -12.71 29.83
N PHE A 179 4.05 -11.86 30.76
CA PHE A 179 3.39 -11.92 32.08
C PHE A 179 1.91 -11.56 31.99
N MET A 180 1.55 -10.59 31.15
CA MET A 180 0.12 -10.21 30.95
C MET A 180 -0.66 -11.36 30.30
N ALA A 181 0.03 -12.10 29.39
CA ALA A 181 -0.66 -13.26 28.76
C ALA A 181 -0.93 -14.35 29.81
N ILE A 182 0.08 -14.50 30.74
CA ILE A 182 -0.11 -15.50 31.81
C ILE A 182 -1.26 -15.06 32.71
N ASN A 183 -1.25 -13.83 33.03
CA ASN A 183 -2.35 -13.32 33.90
C ASN A 183 -3.72 -13.49 33.22
N LEU A 184 -3.79 -13.34 31.90
CA LEU A 184 -5.09 -13.36 31.19
C LEU A 184 -5.48 -14.79 30.84
N GLY A 185 -4.50 -15.74 31.14
CA GLY A 185 -4.78 -17.16 30.84
C GLY A 185 -4.86 -17.42 29.32
N VAL A 186 -4.19 -16.58 28.52
CA VAL A 186 -4.26 -16.76 27.05
C VAL A 186 -2.86 -17.18 26.57
N ASP A 187 -2.91 -17.86 25.43
CA ASP A 187 -1.62 -18.27 24.83
C ASP A 187 -0.73 -17.06 24.53
N GLU A 188 0.58 -17.19 25.01
CA GLU A 188 1.52 -16.05 24.87
C GLU A 188 1.64 -15.61 23.40
N GLU A 189 1.60 -16.57 22.55
CA GLU A 189 1.75 -16.25 21.11
C GLU A 189 0.50 -15.56 20.55
N ALA A 190 -0.59 -15.83 21.17
CA ALA A 190 -1.83 -15.18 20.72
C ALA A 190 -1.80 -13.67 21.00
N LEU A 191 -1.28 -13.29 22.17
CA LEU A 191 -1.19 -11.85 22.52
C LEU A 191 0.06 -11.23 21.91
N LEU A 192 1.15 -11.96 21.88
CA LEU A 192 2.42 -11.38 21.36
C LEU A 192 2.42 -11.36 19.83
N GLY A 193 1.70 -12.26 19.25
CA GLY A 193 1.64 -12.37 17.77
C GLY A 193 1.17 -11.06 17.13
N VAL A 194 0.26 -10.34 17.85
CA VAL A 194 -0.27 -9.08 17.28
C VAL A 194 0.84 -8.02 17.26
N PHE A 195 1.82 -8.24 18.13
CA PHE A 195 2.85 -7.18 18.23
C PHE A 195 4.18 -7.69 17.66
N LYS A 196 4.16 -8.86 16.88
CA LYS A 196 5.40 -9.40 16.27
C LYS A 196 5.86 -8.53 15.09
N GLY A 197 7.19 -8.09 15.02
CA GLY A 197 7.68 -7.18 13.94
C GLY A 197 7.40 -5.70 14.27
N HIS A 198 7.11 -5.43 15.61
CA HIS A 198 6.64 -4.09 16.05
C HIS A 198 7.70 -3.03 15.79
N THR A 199 7.21 -1.85 15.40
CA THR A 199 8.02 -0.62 15.29
C THR A 199 7.86 0.22 16.57
N GLN A 200 9.05 0.46 17.24
CA GLN A 200 9.02 1.33 18.43
C GLN A 200 9.23 2.80 18.03
N SER A 201 8.15 3.54 18.52
CA SER A 201 8.37 4.99 18.33
C SER A 201 8.53 5.69 19.68
N VAL A 202 9.48 6.65 19.67
CA VAL A 202 9.70 7.39 20.93
C VAL A 202 9.33 8.86 20.74
N ARG A 203 8.72 9.26 21.90
CA ARG A 203 8.38 10.69 21.84
C ARG A 203 8.85 11.37 23.13
N ILE A 204 9.55 12.49 22.83
CA ILE A 204 9.95 13.28 24.01
C ILE A 204 9.06 14.52 24.13
N ASN A 205 8.54 14.64 25.44
CA ASN A 205 7.61 15.76 25.65
C ASN A 205 8.23 16.79 26.61
N HIS A 206 8.31 18.07 26.01
CA HIS A 206 8.80 19.17 26.89
C HIS A 206 7.65 20.14 27.21
N TYR A 207 7.36 20.18 28.56
CA TYR A 207 6.27 21.08 29.02
C TYR A 207 6.87 22.30 29.73
N PRO A 208 6.86 23.45 28.96
CA PRO A 208 7.46 24.64 29.60
C PRO A 208 6.58 25.17 30.75
N HIS A 209 7.38 25.87 31.76
CA HIS A 209 6.56 26.42 32.87
C HIS A 209 5.74 27.64 32.39
N CYS A 210 4.58 27.76 33.06
CA CYS A 210 3.68 28.89 32.70
C CYS A 210 3.04 29.44 33.98
N ARG A 211 3.12 30.81 34.21
CA ARG A 211 2.61 31.47 35.43
C ARG A 211 1.08 31.50 35.43
N GLN A 212 0.57 31.18 34.18
CA GLN A 212 -0.91 31.01 34.17
C GLN A 212 -1.28 29.54 33.93
N ALA A 213 -0.71 28.67 34.79
CA ALA A 213 -0.79 27.21 34.56
C ALA A 213 -2.25 26.73 34.65
N ASP A 214 -3.16 27.52 35.24
CA ASP A 214 -4.57 27.11 35.36
C ASP A 214 -5.34 27.38 34.06
N LYS A 215 -4.66 28.02 33.08
CA LYS A 215 -5.40 28.38 31.84
C LYS A 215 -4.92 27.51 30.68
N VAL A 216 -3.85 26.66 31.01
CA VAL A 216 -3.36 25.88 29.85
C VAL A 216 -3.14 24.44 30.31
N LEU A 217 -3.17 23.52 29.27
CA LEU A 217 -2.82 22.11 29.57
C LEU A 217 -1.62 21.69 28.71
N GLY A 218 -0.71 20.94 29.48
CA GLY A 218 0.39 20.35 28.66
C GLY A 218 -0.14 19.44 27.57
N PHE A 219 -0.91 18.42 27.94
CA PHE A 219 -1.62 17.55 26.97
C PHE A 219 -3.07 17.36 27.41
N SER A 220 -3.93 17.55 26.39
CA SER A 220 -5.35 17.44 26.74
C SER A 220 -5.72 15.98 27.05
N ALA A 221 -6.88 15.87 27.77
CA ALA A 221 -7.31 14.52 28.19
C ALA A 221 -7.55 13.60 26.97
N HIS A 222 -6.81 12.32 27.03
CA HIS A 222 -6.95 11.37 25.91
C HIS A 222 -6.56 9.97 26.38
N THR A 223 -6.96 8.91 25.50
CA THR A 223 -6.34 7.58 25.67
C THR A 223 -5.36 7.32 24.52
N GLU A 224 -4.46 6.22 24.79
CA GLU A 224 -3.44 5.98 23.75
C GLU A 224 -3.87 4.83 22.82
N GLY A 225 -3.75 5.11 21.37
CA GLY A 225 -4.19 4.13 20.37
C GLY A 225 -3.14 3.03 20.19
N VAL A 226 -2.32 2.73 21.19
CA VAL A 226 -1.27 1.70 21.07
C VAL A 226 -1.60 0.56 22.04
N GLY A 227 -0.62 -0.51 21.98
CA GLY A 227 -0.78 -1.60 22.96
C GLY A 227 -0.28 -1.19 24.36
N LEU A 228 0.90 -0.70 24.47
CA LEU A 228 1.48 -0.26 25.77
C LEU A 228 2.34 0.98 25.55
N THR A 229 2.34 1.82 26.60
CA THR A 229 3.27 2.97 26.61
C THR A 229 4.16 2.88 27.85
N LEU A 230 5.50 3.03 27.56
CA LEU A 230 6.43 3.15 28.70
C LEU A 230 6.93 4.59 28.80
N LEU A 231 6.70 5.06 30.02
CA LEU A 231 6.98 6.51 30.14
C LEU A 231 8.07 6.73 31.19
N LEU A 232 9.15 7.45 30.67
CA LEU A 232 10.20 7.89 31.62
C LEU A 232 10.05 9.38 31.93
N GLN A 233 9.94 9.61 33.30
CA GLN A 233 9.96 11.05 33.68
C GLN A 233 11.41 11.54 33.80
N VAL A 234 11.68 12.62 32.96
CA VAL A 234 13.12 13.01 32.82
C VAL A 234 13.50 13.91 34.00
N ASN A 235 12.57 14.71 34.51
CA ASN A 235 12.87 15.50 35.72
C ASN A 235 11.77 15.31 36.77
N ASP A 236 11.99 15.89 38.05
CA ASP A 236 11.15 15.50 39.21
C ASP A 236 9.93 16.42 39.32
N VAL A 237 9.56 16.97 38.15
CA VAL A 237 8.39 17.87 38.22
C VAL A 237 7.12 17.07 37.89
N GLN A 238 6.05 17.23 38.78
CA GLN A 238 4.79 16.45 38.60
C GLN A 238 3.88 17.14 37.57
N GLY A 239 3.05 16.23 36.95
CA GLY A 239 2.17 16.95 35.97
C GLY A 239 1.32 15.95 35.18
N LEU A 240 1.55 14.67 35.38
CA LEU A 240 0.72 13.65 34.71
C LEU A 240 -0.46 13.26 35.61
N GLN A 241 -1.70 13.41 34.99
CA GLN A 241 -2.91 13.01 35.75
C GLN A 241 -3.69 11.96 34.98
N ILE A 242 -4.32 10.99 35.74
CA ILE A 242 -5.18 9.99 35.08
C ILE A 242 -6.60 10.11 35.66
N ARG A 243 -7.50 9.75 34.78
CA ARG A 243 -8.91 9.94 35.21
C ARG A 243 -9.48 8.61 35.68
N LYS A 244 -10.04 8.66 36.84
CA LYS A 244 -10.72 7.47 37.40
C LYS A 244 -11.97 7.91 38.18
N ASN A 245 -13.10 7.19 37.86
CA ASN A 245 -14.42 7.47 38.49
C ASN A 245 -14.76 8.96 38.44
N GLY A 246 -14.39 9.57 37.36
CA GLY A 246 -14.83 10.95 37.10
C GLY A 246 -13.92 11.99 37.76
N ARG A 247 -12.86 11.41 38.49
CA ARG A 247 -11.94 12.37 39.14
C ARG A 247 -10.51 12.20 38.59
N TRP A 248 -9.70 13.39 38.61
CA TRP A 248 -8.31 13.34 38.11
C TRP A 248 -7.35 13.06 39.28
N PHE A 249 -6.51 12.03 39.02
CA PHE A 249 -5.51 11.67 40.03
C PHE A 249 -4.10 11.94 39.47
N ALA A 250 -3.29 12.63 40.38
CA ALA A 250 -1.89 12.87 39.95
C ALA A 250 -1.07 11.57 40.06
N VAL A 251 -0.24 11.40 38.97
CA VAL A 251 0.64 10.23 39.01
C VAL A 251 1.97 10.66 39.66
N LYS A 252 2.25 10.04 40.82
CA LYS A 252 3.47 10.45 41.56
C LYS A 252 4.73 9.91 40.86
N ASN A 253 5.68 10.83 40.91
CA ASN A 253 6.97 10.40 40.31
C ASN A 253 7.77 9.56 41.32
N LEU A 254 8.04 8.32 40.84
CA LEU A 254 8.89 7.45 41.67
C LEU A 254 10.27 7.30 41.02
N PRO A 255 11.33 7.84 41.81
CA PRO A 255 12.68 7.84 41.22
C PRO A 255 13.11 6.43 40.78
N GLY A 256 13.55 6.36 39.49
CA GLY A 256 14.14 5.09 39.01
C GLY A 256 13.07 4.15 38.43
N ALA A 257 11.74 4.61 38.55
CA ALA A 257 10.67 3.75 38.00
C ALA A 257 10.20 4.26 36.63
N LEU A 258 9.67 3.25 35.79
CA LEU A 258 8.95 3.63 34.55
C LEU A 258 7.44 3.58 34.79
N VAL A 259 6.83 4.60 34.19
CA VAL A 259 5.35 4.52 34.23
C VAL A 259 4.83 3.74 33.01
N VAL A 260 3.91 2.72 33.28
CA VAL A 260 3.36 1.92 32.16
C VAL A 260 1.87 2.25 32.00
N ASN A 261 1.55 2.43 30.68
CA ASN A 261 0.14 2.72 30.37
C ASN A 261 -0.43 1.68 29.41
N VAL A 262 -1.62 1.12 29.81
CA VAL A 262 -2.32 0.21 28.88
C VAL A 262 -3.08 1.03 27.82
N GLY A 263 -2.85 0.63 26.48
CA GLY A 263 -3.44 1.43 25.37
C GLY A 263 -4.73 0.78 24.83
N ASP A 264 -5.40 1.46 23.88
CA ASP A 264 -6.73 1.07 23.35
C ASP A 264 -6.66 -0.31 22.70
N ILE A 265 -5.56 -0.58 22.01
CA ILE A 265 -5.48 -1.86 21.27
C ILE A 265 -5.44 -3.02 22.27
N LEU A 266 -4.71 -2.84 23.36
CA LEU A 266 -4.67 -3.94 24.36
C LEU A 266 -6.02 -4.06 25.08
N GLU A 267 -6.75 -2.96 25.32
CA GLU A 267 -8.11 -3.08 25.86
C GLU A 267 -9.03 -3.84 24.88
N ILE A 268 -8.84 -3.63 23.60
CA ILE A 268 -9.67 -4.34 22.60
C ILE A 268 -9.27 -5.82 22.57
N LEU A 269 -7.98 -6.07 22.66
CA LEU A 269 -7.53 -7.47 22.55
C LEU A 269 -7.99 -8.27 23.77
N THR A 270 -8.14 -7.54 24.87
CA THR A 270 -8.48 -8.29 26.10
C THR A 270 -10.00 -8.23 26.34
N ASN A 271 -10.64 -7.72 25.24
CA ASN A 271 -12.11 -7.62 25.27
C ASN A 271 -12.59 -6.84 26.49
N GLY A 272 -11.74 -5.87 26.94
CA GLY A 272 -12.23 -4.91 27.96
C GLY A 272 -11.71 -5.28 29.35
N LYS A 273 -11.01 -6.42 29.46
CA LYS A 273 -10.47 -6.80 30.78
C LYS A 273 -9.38 -5.83 31.24
N TYR A 274 -8.46 -5.53 30.45
CA TYR A 274 -7.54 -4.43 30.77
C TYR A 274 -8.10 -3.08 30.30
N LYS A 275 -7.74 -2.05 31.21
CA LYS A 275 -8.48 -0.80 30.92
C LYS A 275 -7.52 0.27 30.41
N SER A 276 -7.91 0.74 29.20
CA SER A 276 -7.24 1.99 28.72
C SER A 276 -7.86 3.23 29.36
N ILE A 277 -6.90 4.07 30.09
CA ILE A 277 -7.46 5.12 30.98
C ILE A 277 -7.12 6.49 30.39
N GLU A 278 -8.16 7.36 30.45
CA GLU A 278 -7.91 8.75 30.02
C GLU A 278 -6.86 9.42 30.90
N HIS A 279 -5.99 10.07 30.21
CA HIS A 279 -4.99 10.79 31.00
C HIS A 279 -4.68 12.14 30.35
N ARG A 280 -4.03 13.08 31.29
CA ARG A 280 -3.65 14.40 30.77
C ARG A 280 -2.37 14.89 31.44
N ALA A 281 -1.80 15.92 30.77
CA ALA A 281 -0.62 16.53 31.42
C ALA A 281 -0.92 17.98 31.79
N VAL A 282 -0.61 18.29 33.15
CA VAL A 282 -0.87 19.68 33.57
C VAL A 282 0.47 20.40 33.72
N ILE A 283 0.33 21.84 33.65
CA ILE A 283 1.57 22.65 33.59
C ILE A 283 1.90 23.16 35.00
N ASN A 284 3.21 22.93 35.27
CA ASN A 284 3.70 23.51 36.54
C ASN A 284 4.08 25.00 36.35
N PRO A 285 3.72 25.87 37.42
CA PRO A 285 3.90 27.32 37.22
C PRO A 285 5.37 27.73 37.34
N ASP A 286 6.16 26.82 37.93
CA ASP A 286 7.51 27.35 38.25
C ASP A 286 8.59 26.54 37.54
N LYS A 287 8.22 25.32 37.21
CA LYS A 287 9.32 24.51 36.62
C LYS A 287 8.81 23.76 35.39
N GLU A 288 9.77 23.50 34.42
CA GLU A 288 9.41 22.71 33.21
C GLU A 288 9.39 21.21 33.53
N MET A 289 8.47 20.60 32.86
CA MET A 289 8.40 19.12 32.97
C MET A 289 8.77 18.47 31.62
N ILE A 290 9.66 17.38 31.72
CA ILE A 290 10.01 16.68 30.48
C ILE A 290 9.77 15.18 30.68
N THR A 291 9.13 14.61 29.59
CA THR A 291 8.90 13.16 29.68
C THR A 291 9.34 12.50 28.37
N LEU A 292 9.74 11.19 28.52
CA LEU A 292 10.04 10.37 27.34
C LEU A 292 9.09 9.16 27.30
N ALA A 293 8.32 9.19 26.13
CA ALA A 293 7.33 8.08 26.01
C ALA A 293 7.74 7.14 24.87
N ALA A 294 7.74 5.85 25.27
CA ALA A 294 7.96 4.84 24.22
C ALA A 294 6.67 4.06 23.93
N PHE A 295 6.31 4.06 22.56
CA PHE A 295 4.99 3.48 22.20
C PHE A 295 5.21 2.11 21.55
N HIS A 296 4.40 1.18 22.11
CA HIS A 296 4.47 -0.18 21.51
C HIS A 296 3.18 -0.49 20.75
N LYS A 297 3.39 -0.56 19.40
CA LYS A 297 2.16 -0.76 18.57
C LYS A 297 2.39 -1.91 17.59
N PRO A 298 1.18 -2.52 17.17
CA PRO A 298 1.35 -3.54 16.13
C PRO A 298 1.86 -2.93 14.80
N PRO A 299 2.75 -3.73 13.99
CA PRO A 299 3.19 -3.20 12.69
C PRO A 299 2.01 -3.05 11.71
N LEU A 300 2.17 -1.92 10.92
CA LEU A 300 1.07 -1.70 9.94
C LEU A 300 0.94 -2.89 8.99
N SER A 301 2.05 -3.78 9.02
CA SER A 301 2.06 -4.99 8.17
C SER A 301 1.35 -6.16 8.87
N CYS A 302 0.89 -5.82 10.13
CA CYS A 302 0.23 -6.91 10.88
C CYS A 302 -1.07 -7.35 10.20
N THR A 303 -1.18 -8.62 9.80
CA THR A 303 -2.33 -9.16 9.03
C THR A 303 -3.42 -9.65 9.97
N VAL A 304 -2.99 -9.56 11.36
CA VAL A 304 -3.91 -10.11 12.38
C VAL A 304 -4.75 -8.98 12.98
N GLY A 305 -5.73 -8.31 12.19
CA GLY A 305 -6.69 -7.25 12.62
C GLY A 305 -6.68 -7.03 14.14
N VAL A 306 -7.05 -5.77 14.73
CA VAL A 306 -7.19 -5.41 16.16
C VAL A 306 -8.61 -5.73 16.64
N GLY A 307 -8.70 -6.93 17.38
CA GLY A 307 -10.00 -7.36 17.96
C GLY A 307 -9.77 -8.28 19.17
N PRO A 308 -10.98 -8.59 19.89
CA PRO A 308 -10.81 -9.40 21.11
C PRO A 308 -10.17 -10.76 20.81
N LEU A 309 -9.23 -11.16 21.80
CA LEU A 309 -8.56 -12.46 21.64
C LEU A 309 -9.59 -13.59 21.86
N GLN A 310 -9.50 -14.53 20.96
CA GLN A 310 -10.51 -15.61 20.94
C GLN A 310 -10.57 -16.34 22.29
N GLU A 311 -9.45 -16.54 22.91
CA GLU A 311 -9.43 -17.29 24.20
C GLU A 311 -10.22 -16.54 25.28
N LEU A 312 -10.35 -15.30 25.07
CA LEU A 312 -11.07 -14.51 26.10
C LEU A 312 -12.54 -14.35 25.72
N LEU A 313 -12.96 -14.98 24.53
CA LEU A 313 -14.37 -14.92 24.07
C LEU A 313 -15.05 -16.26 24.30
N MET A 314 -14.25 -17.30 24.66
CA MET A 314 -14.70 -18.71 24.77
C MET A 314 -15.59 -18.88 26.00
N LYS A 315 -15.97 -17.67 26.73
CA LYS A 315 -16.90 -17.72 27.89
C LYS A 315 -17.76 -16.46 27.94
N GLY A 316 -17.76 -15.56 26.74
CA GLY A 316 -18.44 -14.24 26.87
C GLY A 316 -18.59 -13.59 25.49
N LYS A 317 -19.44 -12.65 25.33
CA LYS A 317 -19.77 -11.90 24.08
C LYS A 317 -18.68 -10.84 23.80
N ALA A 318 -18.35 -10.82 22.48
CA ALA A 318 -17.39 -9.76 22.08
C ALA A 318 -17.95 -8.37 22.36
N HIS A 319 -17.09 -7.56 22.98
CA HIS A 319 -17.53 -6.18 23.29
C HIS A 319 -16.95 -5.18 22.28
N TYR A 320 -16.01 -5.64 21.48
CA TYR A 320 -15.39 -4.70 20.53
C TYR A 320 -15.38 -5.34 19.13
N LYS A 321 -15.42 -4.46 17.96
CA LYS A 321 -15.36 -4.90 16.56
C LYS A 321 -13.91 -5.24 16.17
N MET A 322 -13.84 -6.19 15.19
CA MET A 322 -12.48 -6.43 14.64
C MET A 322 -12.17 -5.39 13.55
N VAL A 323 -11.05 -4.83 13.70
CA VAL A 323 -10.69 -3.75 12.76
C VAL A 323 -9.25 -3.98 12.30
N ASP A 324 -9.09 -3.88 10.98
CA ASP A 324 -7.71 -3.93 10.44
C ASP A 324 -6.82 -2.84 11.09
N VAL A 325 -5.48 -3.23 11.36
CA VAL A 325 -4.54 -2.34 12.09
C VAL A 325 -4.42 -1.00 11.34
N VAL A 326 -4.55 -1.11 9.96
CA VAL A 326 -4.46 0.15 9.18
C VAL A 326 -5.74 0.97 9.34
N GLU A 327 -6.79 0.35 9.31
CA GLU A 327 -8.09 1.05 9.49
C GLU A 327 -8.23 1.58 10.92
N PHE A 328 -7.72 0.79 11.91
CA PHE A 328 -7.77 1.27 13.30
C PHE A 328 -6.92 2.53 13.45
N THR A 329 -5.71 2.45 12.82
CA THR A 329 -4.80 3.60 12.91
C THR A 329 -5.37 4.83 12.19
N LYS A 330 -6.01 4.61 11.03
CA LYS A 330 -6.69 5.71 10.30
C LYS A 330 -7.87 6.26 11.11
N GLY A 331 -8.63 5.39 11.60
CA GLY A 331 -9.82 5.81 12.37
C GLY A 331 -9.41 6.55 13.65
N TYR A 332 -8.33 6.06 14.34
CA TYR A 332 -7.89 6.68 15.62
C TYR A 332 -7.34 8.08 15.36
N PHE A 333 -6.64 8.29 14.20
CA PHE A 333 -6.00 9.61 13.97
C PHE A 333 -6.97 10.58 13.29
N THR A 334 -8.12 10.02 12.79
CA THR A 334 -9.12 10.91 12.19
C THR A 334 -10.21 11.25 13.20
N ALA A 335 -10.23 10.53 14.36
CA ALA A 335 -11.28 10.78 15.37
C ALA A 335 -10.83 11.90 16.32
N LYS A 336 -11.70 12.97 16.71
CA LYS A 336 -11.35 13.99 17.72
C LYS A 336 -10.82 13.33 19.00
N LEU A 337 -9.39 13.65 19.45
CA LEU A 337 -8.82 13.06 20.69
C LEU A 337 -9.58 13.57 21.91
N GLU A 338 -10.92 13.39 21.95
CA GLU A 338 -11.67 13.76 23.16
C GLU A 338 -12.00 12.49 23.97
N GLY A 339 -11.14 12.26 24.89
CA GLY A 339 -11.48 11.14 25.83
C GLY A 339 -11.37 9.77 25.14
N ARG A 340 -12.31 8.86 25.35
CA ARG A 340 -12.30 7.46 24.83
C ARG A 340 -13.21 7.36 23.61
N SER A 341 -13.36 8.36 22.75
CA SER A 341 -14.42 8.53 21.73
C SER A 341 -14.23 7.54 20.58
N TYR A 342 -13.00 7.29 20.14
CA TYR A 342 -12.84 6.33 19.02
C TYR A 342 -12.95 4.89 19.54
N LEU A 343 -12.27 4.62 20.62
CA LEU A 343 -12.42 3.29 21.27
C LEU A 343 -13.91 2.98 21.54
N GLU A 344 -14.80 3.97 21.89
CA GLU A 344 -16.24 3.75 22.18
C GLU A 344 -17.01 3.44 20.90
N ARG A 345 -16.55 3.88 19.76
CA ARG A 345 -17.22 3.60 18.47
C ARG A 345 -17.00 2.14 18.05
N LEU A 346 -15.94 1.69 18.58
CA LEU A 346 -15.63 0.30 18.15
C LEU A 346 -16.31 -0.69 19.09
N LYS A 347 -17.07 -0.16 20.13
CA LYS A 347 -17.80 -1.08 21.04
C LYS A 347 -19.10 -1.56 20.40
N LEU A 348 -19.31 -2.82 20.48
CA LEU A 348 -20.56 -3.37 19.91
C LEU A 348 -21.73 -3.11 20.86
N GLY A 349 -23.04 -2.34 20.24
CA GLY A 349 -24.25 -2.04 21.04
C GLY A 349 -25.10 -3.30 21.28
N ALA A 350 -25.96 -3.36 22.42
CA ALA A 350 -26.87 -4.42 22.88
C ALA A 350 -27.85 -4.84 21.78
N ASN A 351 -27.91 -4.05 20.46
CA ASN A 351 -28.85 -4.39 19.38
C ASN A 351 -28.10 -4.56 18.05
N ASP A 352 -26.79 -4.48 17.99
CA ASP A 352 -25.98 -4.67 16.77
C ASP A 352 -25.57 -6.15 16.64
N THR A 353 -26.60 -7.02 16.62
CA THR A 353 -26.32 -8.41 16.17
C THR A 353 -26.00 -8.43 14.67
N VAL A 354 -24.80 -8.09 14.20
CA VAL A 354 -24.41 -8.57 12.85
C VAL A 354 -24.41 -10.11 12.84
N SER A 355 -25.60 -10.67 12.65
CA SER A 355 -25.64 -12.10 12.27
C SER A 355 -24.80 -12.39 11.03
N SER A 356 -23.46 -12.63 11.08
CA SER A 356 -22.53 -13.44 10.27
C SER A 356 -23.27 -14.30 9.25
N SER A 357 -24.59 -14.04 8.90
CA SER A 357 -25.25 -15.06 8.03
C SER A 357 -25.31 -14.57 6.58
N SER A 358 -24.70 -13.38 6.08
CA SER A 358 -24.95 -12.98 4.67
C SER A 358 -23.68 -13.14 3.84
N TRP A 359 -22.54 -13.86 4.37
CA TRP A 359 -21.30 -14.08 3.60
C TRP A 359 -21.01 -15.59 3.51
N TYR A 360 -21.99 -16.44 3.97
CA TYR A 360 -21.75 -17.90 3.99
C TYR A 360 -22.75 -18.58 3.04
N SER A 361 -22.19 -19.27 2.00
CA SER A 361 -22.91 -20.10 1.01
C SER A 361 -23.99 -20.95 1.67
N SER A 362 -25.37 -20.55 1.54
CA SER A 362 -26.57 -21.42 1.65
C SER A 362 -26.35 -22.77 0.95
N ALA A 363 -25.01 -23.18 0.48
CA ALA A 363 -24.84 -24.38 -0.37
C ALA A 363 -24.97 -25.64 0.49
N GLY A 364 -24.82 -25.51 1.93
CA GLY A 364 -25.01 -26.67 2.83
C GLY A 364 -26.48 -26.84 3.24
N THR A 365 -27.42 -25.83 2.89
CA THR A 365 -28.82 -25.90 3.40
C THR A 365 -29.76 -26.38 2.29
N CYS A 366 -29.20 -26.75 0.99
CA CYS A 366 -30.12 -27.19 -0.08
C CYS A 366 -29.96 -28.69 -0.31
N ASN A 367 -29.57 -29.41 0.76
CA ASN A 367 -29.30 -30.86 0.58
C ASN A 367 -30.50 -31.69 1.04
N GLY A 368 -31.76 -31.01 0.87
CA GLY A 368 -32.78 -32.07 1.14
C GLY A 368 -34.18 -31.51 0.92
N SER A 369 -34.62 -30.93 -0.27
CA SER A 369 -36.05 -30.93 -0.68
C SER A 369 -36.23 -29.97 -1.87
N ASP A 370 -36.66 -30.39 -3.12
CA ASP A 370 -37.27 -29.66 -4.24
C ASP A 370 -37.03 -28.15 -4.14
N GLU A 371 -35.94 -27.61 -3.33
CA GLU A 371 -35.72 -26.17 -3.15
C GLU A 371 -34.80 -25.64 -4.26
N GLN A 372 -35.30 -24.66 -4.99
CA GLN A 372 -34.77 -23.91 -6.14
C GLN A 372 -33.38 -23.33 -5.82
N ILE A 373 -32.26 -23.83 -6.61
CA ILE A 373 -30.91 -23.23 -6.57
C ILE A 373 -31.02 -21.69 -6.61
N PRO A 374 -30.40 -21.03 -5.58
CA PRO A 374 -30.44 -19.56 -5.64
C PRO A 374 -29.87 -19.04 -6.97
N GLU A 375 -30.43 -17.92 -7.40
CA GLU A 375 -30.09 -17.36 -8.72
C GLU A 375 -28.59 -17.07 -8.84
N ARG A 376 -27.96 -16.81 -7.81
CA ARG A 376 -26.55 -16.38 -7.89
C ARG A 376 -25.64 -17.58 -8.18
N TYR A 377 -26.18 -18.78 -8.05
CA TYR A 377 -25.35 -19.99 -8.29
C TYR A 377 -25.69 -20.62 -9.64
N ILE A 378 -26.69 -20.11 -10.33
CA ILE A 378 -27.09 -20.73 -11.62
C ILE A 378 -26.12 -20.27 -12.72
N ARG A 379 -25.45 -21.36 -13.29
CA ARG A 379 -24.50 -21.09 -14.38
C ARG A 379 -24.80 -21.99 -15.58
N THR A 380 -25.73 -21.52 -16.55
CA THR A 380 -26.23 -22.39 -17.65
C THR A 380 -25.22 -22.45 -18.79
N GLU A 381 -24.14 -21.63 -18.71
CA GLU A 381 -23.13 -21.59 -19.78
C GLU A 381 -22.13 -22.75 -19.65
N ALA A 382 -22.03 -23.48 -18.54
CA ALA A 382 -21.01 -24.51 -18.30
C ALA A 382 -21.56 -25.91 -18.66
N THR A 383 -22.84 -26.09 -19.08
CA THR A 383 -23.46 -27.42 -19.31
C THR A 383 -23.58 -27.68 -20.81
N CYS A 384 -23.07 -26.66 -21.75
CA CYS A 384 -23.35 -26.85 -23.20
C CYS A 384 -22.05 -27.28 -23.91
N GLU A 385 -20.99 -27.66 -22.96
CA GLU A 385 -19.72 -27.93 -23.69
C GLU A 385 -19.39 -29.42 -23.60
N GLU A 386 -18.99 -29.97 -24.77
CA GLU A 386 -18.67 -31.41 -24.92
C GLU A 386 -17.52 -31.80 -23.97
N VAL A 387 -17.83 -32.90 -23.04
CA VAL A 387 -16.79 -33.41 -22.12
C VAL A 387 -16.42 -34.84 -22.55
N ILE A 388 -15.14 -34.97 -22.75
CA ILE A 388 -14.68 -36.32 -23.12
C ILE A 388 -14.31 -37.08 -21.82
N SER A 389 -15.21 -38.22 -21.51
CA SER A 389 -14.96 -39.04 -20.30
C SER A 389 -14.56 -40.46 -20.71
N ASN A 390 -13.64 -41.22 -19.86
CA ASN A 390 -13.38 -42.66 -20.00
C ASN A 390 -12.42 -42.94 -21.17
N TYR A 391 -11.37 -42.04 -21.24
CA TYR A 391 -10.34 -42.27 -22.27
C TYR A 391 -9.12 -42.93 -21.64
N HIS A 392 -8.66 -44.25 -22.35
CA HIS A 392 -7.51 -45.04 -21.87
C HIS A 392 -6.31 -44.82 -22.80
N GLY A 393 -5.18 -44.77 -22.15
CA GLY A 393 -3.96 -44.77 -22.98
C GLY A 393 -3.50 -43.34 -23.29
N ASP A 394 -3.14 -42.79 -24.53
CA ASP A 394 -2.50 -41.50 -24.88
C ASP A 394 -3.48 -40.34 -24.69
N MET A 395 -4.73 -40.60 -24.21
CA MET A 395 -5.72 -39.51 -24.10
C MET A 395 -5.96 -39.18 -22.63
N ALA A 396 -5.14 -39.89 -21.60
CA ALA A 396 -5.19 -39.54 -20.15
C ALA A 396 -3.94 -38.75 -19.78
N ILE A 397 -4.19 -37.91 -18.67
CA ILE A 397 -2.99 -37.14 -18.32
C ILE A 397 -1.87 -38.11 -17.92
N PRO A 398 -0.65 -37.79 -18.27
CA PRO A 398 0.50 -38.69 -18.09
C PRO A 398 0.77 -38.98 -16.61
N ILE A 399 1.33 -40.25 -16.38
CA ILE A 399 1.74 -40.63 -15.01
C ILE A 399 3.27 -40.56 -14.91
N ILE A 400 3.66 -39.76 -13.90
CA ILE A 400 5.12 -39.60 -13.70
C ILE A 400 5.50 -40.30 -12.39
N ASP A 401 6.56 -41.21 -12.56
CA ASP A 401 7.05 -41.96 -11.38
C ASP A 401 8.31 -41.29 -10.81
N LEU A 402 8.15 -40.79 -9.52
CA LEU A 402 9.28 -40.03 -8.95
C LEU A 402 10.46 -40.96 -8.67
N ASN A 403 10.28 -42.22 -8.30
CA ASN A 403 11.39 -43.16 -8.08
C ASN A 403 12.22 -43.38 -9.35
N LYS A 404 11.46 -43.41 -10.46
CA LYS A 404 12.22 -43.56 -11.72
C LYS A 404 13.00 -42.29 -12.07
N LEU A 405 12.43 -41.12 -11.63
CA LEU A 405 13.19 -39.86 -11.88
C LEU A 405 14.46 -39.82 -11.02
N LEU A 406 14.40 -40.48 -9.90
CA LEU A 406 15.56 -40.40 -8.99
C LEU A 406 16.55 -41.53 -9.29
N SER A 407 16.10 -42.54 -10.11
CA SER A 407 17.00 -43.66 -10.40
C SER A 407 17.90 -43.32 -11.61
N PRO A 408 19.20 -43.45 -11.51
CA PRO A 408 20.14 -43.10 -12.59
C PRO A 408 19.87 -43.93 -13.86
N GLN A 409 19.30 -45.17 -13.76
CA GLN A 409 19.10 -46.06 -14.94
C GLN A 409 17.86 -45.64 -15.74
N SER A 410 16.91 -44.96 -15.06
CA SER A 410 15.64 -44.70 -15.78
C SER A 410 15.31 -43.20 -15.77
N SER A 411 16.20 -42.35 -15.15
CA SER A 411 15.89 -40.93 -14.90
C SER A 411 15.78 -40.17 -16.23
N GLU A 412 16.62 -40.52 -17.14
CA GLU A 412 16.58 -39.76 -18.41
C GLU A 412 15.26 -40.01 -19.16
N GLU A 413 14.92 -41.30 -19.20
CA GLU A 413 13.66 -41.63 -19.93
C GLU A 413 12.44 -41.01 -19.23
N GLU A 414 12.46 -41.13 -17.88
CA GLU A 414 11.29 -40.59 -17.15
C GLU A 414 11.27 -39.05 -17.22
N CYS A 415 12.45 -38.42 -17.27
CA CYS A 415 12.51 -36.94 -17.41
C CYS A 415 11.95 -36.50 -18.77
N VAL A 416 12.16 -37.29 -19.81
CA VAL A 416 11.58 -36.97 -21.14
C VAL A 416 10.05 -37.06 -21.06
N LYS A 417 9.60 -38.04 -20.37
CA LYS A 417 8.14 -38.16 -20.17
C LYS A 417 7.59 -36.96 -19.39
N LEU A 418 8.37 -36.55 -18.33
CA LEU A 418 7.95 -35.35 -17.56
C LEU A 418 7.91 -34.12 -18.46
N ARG A 419 8.96 -33.97 -19.27
CA ARG A 419 8.98 -32.82 -20.20
C ARG A 419 7.76 -32.83 -21.12
N SER A 420 7.43 -34.00 -21.69
CA SER A 420 6.27 -34.09 -22.61
C SER A 420 4.96 -33.79 -21.87
N ALA A 421 4.90 -34.28 -20.62
CA ALA A 421 3.66 -34.05 -19.85
C ALA A 421 3.46 -32.54 -19.59
N CYS A 422 4.54 -31.83 -19.30
CA CYS A 422 4.44 -30.39 -19.00
C CYS A 422 4.20 -29.58 -20.30
N GLN A 423 4.68 -30.03 -21.46
CA GLN A 423 4.58 -29.25 -22.73
C GLN A 423 3.22 -29.46 -23.39
N TYR A 424 2.74 -30.65 -23.16
CA TYR A 424 1.56 -30.91 -24.04
C TYR A 424 0.30 -31.05 -23.18
N TRP A 425 0.57 -31.42 -21.90
CA TRP A 425 -0.66 -31.58 -21.08
C TRP A 425 -0.74 -30.48 -20.02
N GLY A 426 0.38 -30.02 -19.56
CA GLY A 426 0.38 -29.04 -18.46
C GLY A 426 -0.13 -29.64 -17.14
N PHE A 427 -0.52 -30.98 -17.18
CA PHE A 427 -0.99 -31.74 -16.00
C PHE A 427 -0.37 -33.14 -16.05
N PHE A 428 -0.10 -33.68 -14.85
CA PHE A 428 0.28 -35.11 -14.79
C PHE A 428 0.02 -35.64 -13.38
N GLN A 429 -0.11 -36.99 -13.32
CA GLN A 429 -0.24 -37.60 -11.98
C GLN A 429 1.12 -38.12 -11.52
N LEU A 430 1.41 -37.83 -10.25
CA LEU A 430 2.74 -38.20 -9.70
C LEU A 430 2.56 -39.34 -8.70
N ILE A 431 3.30 -40.49 -8.96
CA ILE A 431 3.18 -41.68 -8.08
C ILE A 431 4.56 -41.96 -7.49
N ASN A 432 4.49 -42.79 -6.56
CA ASN A 432 5.75 -43.12 -5.86
C ASN A 432 6.53 -41.85 -5.48
N HIS A 433 5.83 -40.87 -4.90
CA HIS A 433 6.32 -39.49 -4.67
C HIS A 433 7.07 -39.42 -3.33
N GLY A 434 7.02 -40.49 -2.56
CA GLY A 434 7.95 -40.53 -1.41
C GLY A 434 7.30 -39.91 -0.15
N VAL A 435 6.07 -39.30 -0.28
CA VAL A 435 5.37 -38.88 0.95
C VAL A 435 4.70 -40.10 1.63
N PRO A 436 5.01 -40.26 2.93
CA PRO A 436 4.49 -41.45 3.63
C PRO A 436 2.95 -41.50 3.58
N GLU A 437 2.46 -42.72 3.29
CA GLU A 437 0.99 -42.92 3.15
C GLU A 437 0.26 -42.52 4.43
N GLU A 438 0.92 -42.79 5.56
CA GLU A 438 0.27 -42.43 6.84
C GLU A 438 0.06 -40.92 6.96
N VAL A 439 1.05 -40.11 6.48
CA VAL A 439 0.91 -38.63 6.54
C VAL A 439 -0.27 -38.18 5.66
N ILE A 440 -0.41 -38.77 4.45
CA ILE A 440 -1.52 -38.39 3.53
C ILE A 440 -2.86 -38.83 4.13
N GLU A 441 -2.89 -40.03 4.75
CA GLU A 441 -4.17 -40.54 5.27
C GLU A 441 -4.60 -39.73 6.50
N ASN A 442 -3.63 -39.42 7.34
CA ASN A 442 -3.99 -38.61 8.51
C ASN A 442 -4.53 -37.23 8.11
N PHE A 443 -3.84 -36.64 7.22
CA PHE A 443 -4.31 -35.30 6.79
C PHE A 443 -5.67 -35.39 6.10
N ARG A 444 -5.82 -36.41 5.23
CA ARG A 444 -7.14 -36.62 4.57
C ARG A 444 -8.25 -36.78 5.61
N SER A 445 -8.00 -37.64 6.56
CA SER A 445 -9.03 -37.89 7.58
C SER A 445 -9.39 -36.59 8.33
N ASN A 446 -8.43 -35.72 8.62
CA ASN A 446 -8.72 -34.47 9.36
C ASN A 446 -9.49 -33.45 8.51
N ILE A 447 -9.17 -33.44 7.21
CA ILE A 447 -9.93 -32.52 6.33
C ILE A 447 -11.40 -32.94 6.29
N ILE A 448 -11.57 -34.28 6.21
CA ILE A 448 -12.96 -34.79 6.14
C ILE A 448 -13.67 -34.48 7.47
N LYS A 449 -12.98 -34.71 8.55
CA LYS A 449 -13.61 -34.43 9.86
C LYS A 449 -13.91 -32.94 10.03
N PHE A 450 -12.96 -32.13 9.57
CA PHE A 450 -13.21 -30.67 9.69
C PHE A 450 -14.48 -30.27 8.94
N PHE A 451 -14.63 -30.74 7.63
CA PHE A 451 -15.78 -30.27 6.82
C PHE A 451 -17.06 -30.97 7.26
N SER A 452 -16.92 -31.99 8.14
CA SER A 452 -18.14 -32.64 8.68
C SER A 452 -18.62 -31.92 9.96
N LEU A 453 -17.81 -30.96 10.45
CA LEU A 453 -18.26 -30.20 11.64
C LEU A 453 -19.46 -29.32 11.30
N PRO A 454 -20.25 -29.06 12.38
CA PRO A 454 -21.36 -28.12 12.14
C PRO A 454 -20.86 -26.76 11.64
N LEU A 455 -21.68 -26.11 10.82
CA LEU A 455 -21.29 -24.83 10.20
C LEU A 455 -20.76 -23.84 11.25
N ASP A 456 -21.42 -23.75 12.42
CA ASP A 456 -20.97 -22.76 13.44
C ASP A 456 -19.55 -23.07 13.90
N ALA A 457 -19.25 -24.35 13.94
CA ALA A 457 -17.87 -24.73 14.35
C ALA A 457 -16.86 -24.38 13.26
N LYS A 458 -17.27 -24.58 12.01
CA LYS A 458 -16.35 -24.21 10.91
C LYS A 458 -16.22 -22.69 10.78
N LYS A 459 -17.25 -21.92 11.17
CA LYS A 459 -17.23 -20.45 11.04
C LYS A 459 -16.29 -19.82 12.06
N GLU A 460 -15.83 -20.68 12.99
CA GLU A 460 -14.81 -20.16 13.92
C GLU A 460 -13.51 -19.80 13.18
N TYR A 461 -13.45 -20.39 12.01
CA TYR A 461 -12.20 -20.11 11.26
C TYR A 461 -12.52 -19.31 10.00
N SER A 462 -13.52 -18.41 9.99
CA SER A 462 -14.01 -17.69 8.80
C SER A 462 -12.97 -16.64 8.37
N GLN A 463 -13.08 -16.55 7.05
CA GLN A 463 -12.21 -15.48 6.49
C GLN A 463 -12.59 -14.12 7.06
N LEU A 464 -11.57 -13.30 7.26
CA LEU A 464 -11.83 -11.89 7.62
C LEU A 464 -12.01 -11.04 6.35
N PRO A 465 -12.72 -9.88 6.51
CA PRO A 465 -12.84 -8.99 5.34
C PRO A 465 -11.46 -8.62 4.77
N ASN A 466 -11.27 -9.01 3.45
CA ASN A 466 -10.06 -8.63 2.68
C ASN A 466 -8.90 -9.58 2.99
N SER A 467 -9.23 -10.73 3.79
CA SER A 467 -8.22 -11.79 4.00
C SER A 467 -8.59 -13.03 3.18
N LEU A 468 -7.52 -13.56 2.59
CA LEU A 468 -7.77 -14.80 1.80
C LEU A 468 -7.74 -16.02 2.70
N GLU A 469 -7.13 -15.87 4.03
CA GLU A 469 -6.99 -17.05 4.93
C GLU A 469 -8.26 -17.24 5.77
N GLY A 470 -8.66 -18.51 5.85
CA GLY A 470 -9.83 -18.86 6.69
C GLY A 470 -10.91 -19.59 5.86
N TYR A 471 -11.96 -20.01 6.63
CA TYR A 471 -13.10 -20.74 6.06
C TYR A 471 -14.11 -19.78 5.42
N GLY A 472 -14.35 -19.93 4.05
CA GLY A 472 -15.31 -19.08 3.30
C GLY A 472 -15.06 -19.21 1.80
N GLN A 473 -15.77 -18.25 0.96
CA GLN A 473 -15.61 -18.30 -0.51
C GLN A 473 -14.60 -17.23 -0.96
N THR A 474 -13.80 -17.61 -1.98
CA THR A 474 -12.85 -16.62 -2.53
C THR A 474 -13.48 -15.92 -3.75
N PHE A 475 -13.40 -14.51 -3.82
CA PHE A 475 -13.58 -13.71 -5.06
C PHE A 475 -15.03 -13.24 -5.18
N VAL A 476 -15.71 -12.94 -3.94
CA VAL A 476 -17.06 -12.35 -4.12
C VAL A 476 -16.94 -10.82 -4.00
N PHE A 477 -17.05 -10.09 -5.14
CA PHE A 477 -16.69 -8.67 -5.20
C PHE A 477 -17.94 -7.79 -5.34
N SER A 478 -19.04 -8.57 -5.44
CA SER A 478 -20.27 -7.77 -5.57
C SER A 478 -21.49 -8.65 -5.30
N GLU A 479 -22.56 -7.97 -4.96
CA GLU A 479 -23.82 -8.66 -4.63
C GLU A 479 -24.48 -9.24 -5.89
N ASP A 480 -23.95 -8.92 -7.10
CA ASP A 480 -24.60 -9.42 -8.34
C ASP A 480 -23.72 -10.49 -8.99
N GLN A 481 -22.58 -10.87 -8.28
CA GLN A 481 -21.62 -11.83 -8.88
C GLN A 481 -22.19 -13.26 -8.77
N LYS A 482 -22.00 -14.02 -9.91
CA LYS A 482 -22.33 -15.44 -9.77
C LYS A 482 -21.32 -16.21 -8.94
N LEU A 483 -21.87 -17.14 -8.04
CA LEU A 483 -20.96 -17.78 -7.08
C LEU A 483 -20.75 -19.25 -7.47
N ASP A 484 -19.51 -19.75 -7.01
CA ASP A 484 -19.24 -21.19 -7.22
C ASP A 484 -19.92 -22.02 -6.12
N TRP A 485 -20.25 -23.23 -6.54
CA TRP A 485 -20.94 -24.16 -5.63
C TRP A 485 -19.89 -24.96 -4.85
N GLY A 486 -19.27 -24.23 -3.85
CA GLY A 486 -18.21 -24.91 -3.05
C GLY A 486 -17.77 -24.03 -1.88
N ASP A 487 -17.34 -24.76 -0.77
CA ASP A 487 -16.71 -24.07 0.38
C ASP A 487 -15.19 -24.31 0.36
N MET A 488 -14.55 -23.33 1.04
CA MET A 488 -13.09 -23.57 1.05
C MET A 488 -12.48 -23.06 2.35
N LEU A 489 -11.40 -23.75 2.79
CA LEU A 489 -10.47 -23.26 3.83
C LEU A 489 -9.10 -23.01 3.20
N TYR A 490 -8.73 -21.70 3.30
CA TYR A 490 -7.41 -21.36 2.72
C TYR A 490 -6.45 -20.99 3.85
N LEU A 491 -5.20 -21.61 3.77
CA LEU A 491 -4.23 -21.35 4.84
C LEU A 491 -2.84 -21.12 4.22
N GLN A 492 -2.25 -20.13 4.80
CA GLN A 492 -0.81 -20.02 4.48
C GLN A 492 0.00 -21.01 5.34
N VAL A 493 0.85 -21.83 4.61
CA VAL A 493 1.50 -22.92 5.40
C VAL A 493 3.00 -22.66 5.47
N HIS A 494 3.52 -21.68 4.64
CA HIS A 494 4.94 -21.26 4.67
C HIS A 494 5.04 -19.82 4.17
N PRO A 495 6.03 -19.10 4.79
CA PRO A 495 6.98 -19.51 5.85
C PRO A 495 6.28 -19.69 7.19
N THR A 496 6.87 -20.57 8.06
CA THR A 496 6.21 -20.97 9.33
C THR A 496 5.97 -19.75 10.22
N ASP A 497 6.83 -18.71 10.03
CA ASP A 497 6.71 -17.54 10.94
C ASP A 497 5.59 -16.61 10.47
N SER A 498 5.07 -16.83 9.32
CA SER A 498 4.00 -15.94 8.80
C SER A 498 2.64 -16.64 8.90
N ARG A 499 2.63 -17.81 9.62
CA ARG A 499 1.35 -18.55 9.72
C ARG A 499 0.43 -17.86 10.74
N ASP A 500 -0.73 -17.71 10.33
CA ASP A 500 -1.74 -17.21 11.29
C ASP A 500 -2.58 -18.38 11.84
N LEU A 501 -2.27 -18.71 13.07
CA LEU A 501 -2.83 -19.97 13.60
C LEU A 501 -4.30 -19.78 13.97
N ARG A 502 -4.67 -18.50 13.93
CA ARG A 502 -6.12 -18.28 14.17
C ARG A 502 -6.97 -19.04 13.17
N PHE A 503 -6.48 -19.16 11.99
CA PHE A 503 -7.31 -19.76 10.92
C PHE A 503 -7.03 -21.27 10.84
N TRP A 504 -6.00 -21.72 11.64
CA TRP A 504 -5.69 -23.17 11.61
C TRP A 504 -6.61 -23.91 12.60
N PRO A 505 -7.42 -24.88 12.09
CA PRO A 505 -8.43 -25.56 12.91
C PRO A 505 -7.79 -26.38 14.05
N THR A 506 -8.38 -26.18 15.20
CA THR A 506 -7.92 -26.99 16.35
C THR A 506 -8.79 -28.25 16.50
N HIS A 507 -9.76 -28.32 15.65
CA HIS A 507 -10.61 -29.54 15.62
C HIS A 507 -10.73 -30.03 14.16
N PRO A 508 -10.39 -31.24 14.02
CA PRO A 508 -10.00 -32.22 15.06
C PRO A 508 -8.63 -31.89 15.65
N ALA A 509 -8.34 -32.33 16.99
CA ALA A 509 -7.15 -31.93 17.77
C ALA A 509 -5.86 -32.20 17.00
N SER A 510 -5.99 -33.17 16.01
CA SER A 510 -4.74 -33.54 15.31
C SER A 510 -4.58 -32.75 14.01
N PHE A 511 -5.51 -31.78 13.72
CA PHE A 511 -5.52 -31.13 12.38
C PHE A 511 -4.24 -30.32 12.18
N ARG A 512 -3.81 -29.57 13.09
CA ARG A 512 -2.64 -28.68 12.89
C ARG A 512 -1.36 -29.51 12.71
N GLN A 513 -1.33 -30.51 13.62
CA GLN A 513 -0.13 -31.37 13.52
C GLN A 513 -0.07 -32.08 12.16
N SER A 514 -1.19 -32.65 11.74
CA SER A 514 -1.18 -33.36 10.44
C SER A 514 -0.93 -32.39 9.27
N LEU A 515 -1.47 -31.10 9.32
CA LEU A 515 -1.20 -30.10 8.26
C LEU A 515 0.28 -29.74 8.24
N ASP A 516 0.82 -29.59 9.45
CA ASP A 516 2.27 -29.23 9.51
C ASP A 516 3.11 -30.37 8.93
N GLN A 517 2.79 -31.58 9.33
CA GLN A 517 3.57 -32.73 8.82
C GLN A 517 3.43 -32.86 7.29
N TYR A 518 2.18 -32.73 6.86
CA TYR A 518 1.98 -32.80 5.39
C TYR A 518 2.76 -31.70 4.67
N SER A 519 2.67 -30.44 5.21
CA SER A 519 3.38 -29.31 4.56
C SER A 519 4.89 -29.57 4.54
N SER A 520 5.41 -30.10 5.59
CA SER A 520 6.87 -30.37 5.66
C SER A 520 7.28 -31.46 4.67
N GLU A 521 6.53 -32.57 4.63
CA GLU A 521 6.90 -33.68 3.72
C GLU A 521 6.76 -33.28 2.25
N THR A 522 5.86 -32.41 1.99
CA THR A 522 5.65 -32.06 0.57
C THR A 522 6.63 -30.95 0.15
N LYS A 523 7.28 -30.33 1.14
CA LYS A 523 8.31 -29.34 0.79
C LYS A 523 9.47 -30.03 0.04
N SER A 524 9.92 -31.11 0.61
CA SER A 524 11.04 -31.82 -0.06
C SER A 524 10.61 -32.35 -1.43
N LEU A 525 9.43 -32.81 -1.44
CA LEU A 525 8.92 -33.31 -2.74
C LEU A 525 8.87 -32.19 -3.78
N SER A 526 8.38 -30.98 -3.40
CA SER A 526 8.25 -29.88 -4.37
C SER A 526 9.64 -29.41 -4.83
N LEU A 527 10.63 -29.38 -3.91
CA LEU A 527 11.97 -28.94 -4.30
C LEU A 527 12.60 -29.94 -5.29
N CYS A 528 12.31 -31.20 -4.96
CA CYS A 528 12.81 -32.23 -5.90
C CYS A 528 12.14 -32.09 -7.28
N LEU A 529 10.93 -31.83 -7.32
CA LEU A 529 10.21 -31.68 -8.62
C LEU A 529 10.70 -30.45 -9.38
N PHE A 530 10.96 -29.34 -8.65
CA PHE A 530 11.45 -28.13 -9.35
C PHE A 530 12.82 -28.41 -9.98
N GLU A 531 13.62 -29.29 -9.38
CA GLU A 531 14.92 -29.65 -10.00
C GLU A 531 14.71 -30.38 -11.33
N PHE A 532 13.81 -31.30 -11.28
CA PHE A 532 13.61 -32.08 -12.53
C PHE A 532 12.84 -31.25 -13.57
N LEU A 533 11.96 -30.32 -13.06
CA LEU A 533 11.26 -29.45 -14.03
C LEU A 533 12.25 -28.51 -14.72
N ALA A 534 13.25 -28.09 -13.93
CA ALA A 534 14.30 -27.23 -14.54
C ALA A 534 15.09 -28.01 -15.60
N LYS A 535 15.33 -29.27 -15.24
CA LYS A 535 16.06 -30.10 -16.23
C LYS A 535 15.18 -30.39 -17.45
N ALA A 536 13.95 -30.65 -17.17
CA ALA A 536 13.04 -31.02 -18.27
C ALA A 536 12.87 -29.86 -19.25
N VAL A 537 12.98 -28.64 -18.71
CA VAL A 537 12.71 -27.49 -19.61
C VAL A 537 14.04 -26.99 -20.17
N GLY A 538 15.13 -27.65 -19.78
CA GLY A 538 16.45 -27.33 -20.36
C GLY A 538 17.14 -26.22 -19.57
N ALA A 539 16.76 -25.95 -18.29
CA ALA A 539 17.39 -24.91 -17.44
C ALA A 539 18.21 -25.58 -16.33
N GLU A 540 19.08 -24.74 -15.78
CA GLU A 540 19.81 -25.25 -14.62
C GLU A 540 18.89 -25.33 -13.37
N PRO A 541 18.99 -26.37 -12.57
CA PRO A 541 18.12 -26.55 -11.39
C PRO A 541 18.08 -25.30 -10.51
N GLU A 542 19.19 -24.59 -10.41
CA GLU A 542 19.26 -23.40 -9.51
C GLU A 542 18.33 -22.29 -9.99
N SER A 543 18.01 -22.30 -11.23
CA SER A 543 17.15 -21.22 -11.78
C SER A 543 15.75 -21.28 -11.18
N LEU A 544 15.19 -22.47 -11.09
CA LEU A 544 13.82 -22.54 -10.53
C LEU A 544 13.86 -22.66 -9.01
N LEU A 545 14.94 -23.27 -8.46
CA LEU A 545 15.01 -23.40 -6.98
C LEU A 545 15.24 -22.01 -6.35
N GLY A 546 15.99 -21.14 -7.01
CA GLY A 546 16.22 -19.77 -6.52
C GLY A 546 14.93 -18.94 -6.47
N ILE A 547 13.93 -19.43 -7.20
CA ILE A 547 12.68 -18.62 -7.27
C ILE A 547 11.66 -19.19 -6.28
N PHE A 548 11.75 -20.60 -5.97
CA PHE A 548 10.57 -21.18 -5.28
C PHE A 548 11.02 -21.80 -3.96
N GLU A 549 12.24 -22.01 -3.56
CA GLU A 549 12.74 -22.86 -2.46
C GLU A 549 12.35 -22.25 -1.10
N GLU A 550 12.16 -21.03 -0.87
CA GLU A 550 11.80 -20.47 0.46
C GLU A 550 10.67 -19.44 0.30
N GLN A 551 9.88 -19.77 -0.64
CA GLN A 551 8.80 -18.78 -0.91
C GLN A 551 7.48 -19.29 -0.31
N PRO A 552 6.49 -18.27 -0.25
CA PRO A 552 5.23 -18.60 0.41
C PRO A 552 4.49 -19.74 -0.31
N ARG A 553 3.95 -20.63 0.56
CA ARG A 553 3.04 -21.69 0.07
C ARG A 553 1.69 -21.58 0.77
N GLY A 554 0.73 -21.57 -0.15
CA GLY A 554 -0.65 -21.53 0.39
C GLY A 554 -1.37 -22.87 0.12
N MET A 555 -2.25 -23.18 1.08
CA MET A 555 -3.04 -24.42 0.90
C MET A 555 -4.54 -24.11 0.89
N ARG A 556 -5.12 -24.73 -0.16
CA ARG A 556 -6.60 -24.56 -0.26
C ARG A 556 -7.28 -25.93 -0.17
N MET A 557 -8.19 -26.02 0.85
CA MET A 557 -9.01 -27.24 0.97
C MET A 557 -10.45 -26.94 0.51
N ASN A 558 -10.85 -27.78 -0.42
CA ASN A 558 -12.14 -27.47 -1.09
C ASN A 558 -13.17 -28.55 -0.76
N TYR A 559 -14.38 -28.00 -0.40
CA TYR A 559 -15.53 -28.91 -0.20
C TYR A 559 -16.67 -28.56 -1.17
N TYR A 560 -16.99 -29.58 -1.98
CA TYR A 560 -18.07 -29.39 -2.98
C TYR A 560 -19.27 -30.26 -2.59
N PRO A 561 -20.32 -29.56 -2.12
CA PRO A 561 -21.50 -30.36 -1.74
C PRO A 561 -22.23 -30.93 -2.97
N PRO A 562 -23.02 -32.14 -2.72
CA PRO A 562 -23.78 -32.68 -3.85
C PRO A 562 -24.94 -31.75 -4.26
N CYS A 563 -25.22 -31.74 -5.56
CA CYS A 563 -26.36 -30.94 -6.06
C CYS A 563 -27.07 -31.72 -7.17
N ARG A 564 -28.52 -32.01 -6.97
CA ARG A 564 -29.28 -32.82 -7.95
C ARG A 564 -29.42 -32.07 -9.28
N GLN A 565 -29.28 -30.65 -9.15
CA GLN A 565 -29.28 -29.87 -10.42
C GLN A 565 -27.85 -29.48 -10.78
N SER A 566 -26.92 -30.58 -10.64
CA SER A 566 -25.48 -30.28 -10.81
C SER A 566 -25.19 -29.74 -12.21
N ASP A 567 -26.15 -29.87 -13.17
CA ASP A 567 -25.95 -29.30 -14.52
C ASP A 567 -26.21 -27.79 -14.52
N LYS A 568 -26.55 -27.18 -13.41
CA LYS A 568 -26.87 -25.73 -13.38
C LYS A 568 -25.84 -24.99 -12.52
N VAL A 569 -24.95 -25.73 -11.89
CA VAL A 569 -23.98 -25.03 -11.02
C VAL A 569 -22.58 -25.55 -11.36
N ILE A 570 -21.61 -24.76 -10.93
CA ILE A 570 -20.20 -25.14 -11.14
C ILE A 570 -19.47 -25.05 -9.79
N GLY A 571 -18.68 -26.22 -9.51
CA GLY A 571 -17.93 -26.23 -8.23
C GLY A 571 -16.86 -25.12 -8.19
N LEU A 572 -16.02 -25.13 -9.16
CA LEU A 572 -15.00 -24.07 -9.30
C LEU A 572 -14.92 -23.63 -10.78
N SER A 573 -15.06 -22.32 -10.91
CA SER A 573 -15.15 -21.78 -12.29
C SER A 573 -13.84 -22.03 -13.04
N PRO A 574 -13.95 -22.11 -14.46
CA PRO A 574 -12.75 -22.34 -15.30
C PRO A 574 -11.69 -21.26 -15.08
N HIS A 575 -10.47 -21.78 -14.78
CA HIS A 575 -9.36 -20.85 -14.53
C HIS A 575 -8.03 -21.57 -14.82
N THR A 576 -6.90 -20.73 -14.94
CA THR A 576 -5.54 -21.28 -14.83
C THR A 576 -4.91 -20.80 -13.51
N ASP A 577 -3.94 -21.62 -13.01
CA ASP A 577 -3.33 -21.22 -11.74
C ASP A 577 -2.22 -20.19 -11.97
N VAL A 578 -2.30 -19.10 -11.16
CA VAL A 578 -1.33 -18.00 -11.38
C VAL A 578 0.01 -18.37 -10.73
N VAL A 579 0.11 -19.43 -9.92
CA VAL A 579 1.34 -19.81 -9.18
C VAL A 579 2.25 -20.63 -10.11
N GLY A 580 3.45 -20.96 -9.53
CA GLY A 580 4.42 -21.77 -10.32
C GLY A 580 3.99 -23.23 -10.44
N LEU A 581 3.64 -23.84 -9.44
CA LEU A 581 3.32 -25.28 -9.45
C LEU A 581 2.24 -25.56 -8.40
N THR A 582 1.26 -26.42 -8.79
CA THR A 582 0.19 -26.82 -7.84
C THR A 582 0.26 -28.33 -7.62
N LEU A 583 0.28 -28.73 -6.32
CA LEU A 583 0.08 -30.15 -5.97
C LEU A 583 -1.33 -30.36 -5.41
N LEU A 584 -2.08 -31.13 -6.22
CA LEU A 584 -3.48 -31.34 -5.80
C LEU A 584 -3.64 -32.77 -5.30
N LEU A 585 -4.15 -32.83 -4.08
CA LEU A 585 -4.54 -34.16 -3.53
C LEU A 585 -6.07 -34.29 -3.48
N GLN A 586 -6.48 -35.36 -4.19
CA GLN A 586 -7.92 -35.68 -4.06
C GLN A 586 -8.18 -36.43 -2.74
N VAL A 587 -9.09 -35.79 -1.92
CA VAL A 587 -9.20 -36.29 -0.54
C VAL A 587 -10.19 -37.46 -0.49
N ASN A 588 -11.25 -37.45 -1.34
CA ASN A 588 -12.12 -38.65 -1.42
C ASN A 588 -12.23 -39.12 -2.87
N ASP A 589 -13.04 -40.23 -3.17
CA ASP A 589 -12.95 -40.91 -4.49
C ASP A 589 -13.99 -40.33 -5.45
N VAL A 590 -14.41 -39.06 -5.16
CA VAL A 590 -15.42 -38.48 -6.07
C VAL A 590 -14.71 -37.62 -7.12
N GLN A 591 -15.03 -37.90 -8.42
CA GLN A 591 -14.37 -37.17 -9.53
C GLN A 591 -15.02 -35.80 -9.75
N GLY A 592 -14.15 -34.90 -10.31
CA GLY A 592 -14.80 -33.57 -10.54
C GLY A 592 -13.86 -32.62 -11.29
N LEU A 593 -12.64 -32.97 -11.30
CA LEU A 593 -11.69 -32.07 -11.98
C LEU A 593 -11.72 -32.30 -13.50
N GLN A 594 -11.84 -31.17 -14.23
CA GLN A 594 -11.79 -31.23 -15.70
C GLN A 594 -10.73 -30.25 -16.22
N ILE A 595 -10.01 -30.72 -17.27
CA ILE A 595 -8.99 -29.82 -17.87
C ILE A 595 -9.31 -29.61 -19.35
N LYS A 596 -8.94 -28.40 -19.78
CA LYS A 596 -9.32 -28.05 -21.16
C LYS A 596 -8.11 -28.26 -22.09
N ARG A 597 -8.48 -29.00 -23.18
CA ARG A 597 -7.45 -29.24 -24.23
C ARG A 597 -8.11 -29.28 -25.61
N ASP A 598 -7.45 -28.45 -26.52
CA ASP A 598 -7.93 -28.37 -27.92
C ASP A 598 -9.43 -28.05 -27.97
N GLY A 599 -9.78 -27.18 -26.99
CA GLY A 599 -11.16 -26.62 -27.05
C GLY A 599 -12.19 -27.59 -26.44
N LYS A 600 -11.62 -28.74 -25.89
CA LYS A 600 -12.58 -29.70 -25.29
C LYS A 600 -12.19 -29.95 -23.82
N TRP A 601 -13.21 -30.30 -23.03
CA TRP A 601 -12.95 -30.59 -21.60
C TRP A 601 -12.72 -32.10 -21.41
N PHE A 602 -11.65 -32.38 -20.61
CA PHE A 602 -11.33 -33.78 -20.30
C PHE A 602 -11.46 -34.00 -18.79
N SER A 603 -12.15 -35.12 -18.50
CA SER A 603 -12.23 -35.48 -17.07
C SER A 603 -10.93 -36.17 -16.61
N VAL A 604 -10.57 -35.75 -15.36
CA VAL A 604 -9.33 -36.36 -14.85
C VAL A 604 -9.71 -37.45 -13.84
N ASP A 605 -9.17 -38.68 -14.20
CA ASP A 605 -9.39 -39.79 -13.24
C ASP A 605 -8.19 -39.90 -12.29
N ALA A 606 -8.44 -39.34 -11.04
CA ALA A 606 -7.31 -39.30 -10.09
C ALA A 606 -7.00 -40.71 -9.56
N LEU A 607 -5.68 -41.04 -9.61
CA LEU A 607 -5.26 -42.33 -9.05
C LEU A 607 -5.17 -42.23 -7.53
N SER A 608 -5.60 -43.34 -6.98
CA SER A 608 -5.57 -43.34 -5.50
C SER A 608 -4.12 -43.15 -4.98
N GLY A 609 -3.95 -42.15 -4.10
CA GLY A 609 -2.64 -41.97 -3.42
C GLY A 609 -1.67 -41.14 -4.27
N ALA A 610 -2.15 -40.76 -5.53
CA ALA A 610 -1.25 -39.95 -6.38
C ALA A 610 -1.60 -38.46 -6.23
N PHE A 611 -0.52 -37.58 -6.50
CA PHE A 611 -0.81 -36.13 -6.65
C PHE A 611 -1.11 -35.78 -8.12
N ILE A 612 -2.14 -35.00 -8.23
CA ILE A 612 -2.26 -34.35 -9.56
C ILE A 612 -1.47 -33.04 -9.55
N VAL A 613 -0.51 -32.96 -10.52
CA VAL A 613 0.37 -31.77 -10.53
C VAL A 613 0.10 -30.94 -11.79
N ASN A 614 -0.08 -29.64 -11.57
CA ASN A 614 -0.23 -28.86 -12.82
C ASN A 614 0.71 -27.66 -12.82
N ILE A 615 1.07 -27.25 -14.10
CA ILE A 615 1.96 -26.09 -14.33
C ILE A 615 1.12 -24.80 -14.31
N GLY A 616 1.62 -23.81 -13.45
CA GLY A 616 0.89 -22.53 -13.34
C GLY A 616 1.42 -21.49 -14.35
N ASP A 617 0.82 -20.42 -14.43
CA ASP A 617 1.13 -19.36 -15.42
C ASP A 617 2.59 -18.91 -15.26
N THR A 618 3.03 -18.87 -13.93
CA THR A 618 4.41 -18.39 -13.68
C THR A 618 5.43 -19.31 -14.34
N LEU A 619 5.28 -20.58 -14.25
CA LEU A 619 6.27 -21.49 -14.85
C LEU A 619 6.13 -21.52 -16.37
N GLU A 620 4.93 -21.29 -16.92
CA GLU A 620 4.80 -21.17 -18.39
C GLU A 620 5.58 -19.95 -18.91
N ILE A 621 5.53 -18.89 -18.13
CA ILE A 621 6.27 -17.67 -18.54
C ILE A 621 7.77 -17.91 -18.39
N LEU A 622 8.20 -18.49 -17.25
CA LEU A 622 9.65 -18.69 -16.99
C LEU A 622 10.24 -19.65 -18.03
N SER A 623 9.40 -20.48 -18.55
CA SER A 623 9.95 -21.48 -19.49
C SER A 623 9.83 -20.99 -20.94
N ASN A 624 9.29 -19.75 -20.98
CA ASN A 624 9.06 -19.16 -22.32
C ASN A 624 8.12 -20.01 -23.16
N GLY A 625 7.16 -20.45 -22.50
CA GLY A 625 6.07 -21.09 -23.27
C GLY A 625 6.36 -22.57 -23.51
N LYS A 626 7.47 -23.05 -23.10
CA LYS A 626 7.78 -24.49 -23.30
C LYS A 626 6.90 -25.37 -22.40
N PHE A 627 6.63 -24.93 -21.25
CA PHE A 627 5.58 -25.60 -20.44
C PHE A 627 4.23 -24.94 -20.65
N LYS A 628 3.14 -25.70 -20.41
CA LYS A 628 1.81 -25.12 -20.71
C LYS A 628 0.98 -25.08 -19.43
N SER A 629 0.52 -23.85 -19.14
CA SER A 629 -0.53 -23.68 -18.11
C SER A 629 -1.93 -23.88 -18.71
N VAL A 630 -2.71 -24.80 -18.06
CA VAL A 630 -3.92 -25.28 -18.79
C VAL A 630 -5.15 -24.90 -17.96
N GLU A 631 -6.13 -24.31 -18.68
CA GLU A 631 -7.43 -23.98 -18.05
C GLU A 631 -8.11 -25.23 -17.50
N HIS A 632 -8.61 -25.11 -16.26
CA HIS A 632 -9.29 -26.26 -15.66
C HIS A 632 -10.44 -25.78 -14.76
N ARG A 633 -11.31 -26.76 -14.41
CA ARG A 633 -12.47 -26.42 -13.57
C ARG A 633 -12.84 -27.64 -12.71
N ALA A 634 -13.71 -27.33 -11.67
CA ALA A 634 -14.22 -28.47 -10.87
C ALA A 634 -15.74 -28.55 -10.95
N MET A 635 -16.16 -29.85 -11.17
CA MET A 635 -17.62 -30.03 -11.38
C MET A 635 -18.21 -30.71 -10.13
N ILE A 636 -19.63 -30.53 -10.09
CA ILE A 636 -20.32 -31.03 -8.88
C ILE A 636 -20.97 -32.38 -9.20
N HIS A 637 -20.77 -33.27 -8.24
CA HIS A 637 -21.50 -34.55 -8.37
C HIS A 637 -22.92 -34.42 -7.79
N PRO A 638 -23.89 -35.14 -8.44
CA PRO A 638 -25.29 -34.94 -8.03
C PRO A 638 -25.58 -35.55 -6.66
N ASN A 639 -24.72 -36.58 -6.29
CA ASN A 639 -25.19 -37.25 -5.05
C ASN A 639 -24.04 -37.40 -4.05
N LYS A 640 -22.93 -37.01 -4.51
CA LYS A 640 -21.82 -37.25 -3.56
C LYS A 640 -21.00 -35.97 -3.43
N GLU A 641 -20.49 -35.69 -2.14
CA GLU A 641 -19.62 -34.52 -1.95
C GLU A 641 -18.20 -34.84 -2.44
N ARG A 642 -17.64 -33.84 -2.95
CA ARG A 642 -16.23 -33.97 -3.38
C ARG A 642 -15.35 -33.06 -2.53
N ILE A 643 -14.15 -33.68 -2.07
CA ILE A 643 -13.21 -32.86 -1.27
C ILE A 643 -11.81 -33.01 -1.88
N SER A 644 -11.19 -31.81 -1.97
CA SER A 644 -9.81 -31.85 -2.48
C SER A 644 -8.96 -30.82 -1.73
N THR A 645 -7.62 -31.08 -1.79
CA THR A 645 -6.70 -30.07 -1.22
C THR A 645 -5.59 -29.76 -2.22
N ALA A 646 -5.42 -28.36 -2.39
CA ALA A 646 -4.41 -27.92 -3.36
C ALA A 646 -3.32 -27.12 -2.64
N LEU A 647 -2.11 -27.57 -2.87
CA LEU A 647 -0.95 -26.82 -2.35
C LEU A 647 -0.31 -25.97 -3.46
N PHE A 648 -0.25 -24.60 -3.18
CA PHE A 648 0.21 -23.67 -4.24
C PHE A 648 1.64 -23.22 -3.92
N HIS A 649 2.48 -23.23 -4.99
CA HIS A 649 3.87 -22.77 -4.79
C HIS A 649 4.08 -21.43 -5.53
N TYR A 650 4.29 -20.38 -4.62
CA TYR A 650 4.38 -19.02 -5.19
C TYR A 650 5.86 -18.64 -5.38
N PRO A 651 6.12 -17.82 -6.41
CA PRO A 651 7.50 -17.36 -6.57
C PRO A 651 7.89 -16.32 -5.51
N ARG A 652 9.13 -15.94 -5.44
CA ARG A 652 9.52 -14.87 -4.50
C ARG A 652 8.86 -13.55 -4.84
N ASP A 653 8.53 -12.76 -3.84
CA ASP A 653 7.65 -11.57 -3.94
C ASP A 653 8.33 -10.46 -4.74
N ASP A 654 9.64 -10.49 -4.93
CA ASP A 654 10.30 -9.37 -5.65
C ASP A 654 10.69 -9.79 -7.07
N LEU A 655 10.14 -11.00 -7.47
CA LEU A 655 10.58 -11.50 -8.78
C LEU A 655 9.84 -10.76 -9.90
N LEU A 656 10.66 -10.06 -10.77
CA LEU A 656 10.07 -9.60 -12.05
C LEU A 656 9.88 -10.78 -13.01
N LEU A 657 8.63 -11.16 -13.21
CA LEU A 657 8.34 -12.39 -13.97
C LEU A 657 8.66 -12.21 -15.46
N SER A 658 9.68 -12.88 -16.02
CA SER A 658 10.10 -12.97 -17.43
C SER A 658 10.75 -14.34 -17.69
N PRO A 659 10.81 -14.64 -19.07
CA PRO A 659 11.45 -15.93 -19.33
C PRO A 659 12.86 -16.00 -18.73
N LEU A 660 13.23 -17.29 -18.35
CA LEU A 660 14.57 -17.47 -17.76
C LEU A 660 15.67 -17.09 -18.77
N PRO A 661 16.70 -16.50 -18.28
CA PRO A 661 17.80 -16.00 -19.14
C PRO A 661 18.30 -17.08 -20.10
N GLU A 662 18.21 -18.31 -19.66
CA GLU A 662 18.66 -19.44 -20.50
C GLU A 662 17.83 -19.55 -21.79
N PHE A 663 16.70 -18.87 -21.72
CA PHE A 663 15.82 -19.06 -22.91
C PHE A 663 15.65 -17.74 -23.66
N VAL A 664 16.64 -16.72 -23.34
CA VAL A 664 16.61 -15.41 -24.02
C VAL A 664 17.97 -15.18 -24.67
N LYS A 665 18.20 -15.45 -26.16
CA LYS A 665 19.50 -15.19 -26.82
C LYS A 665 19.45 -13.88 -27.62
N ASP A 666 20.46 -12.75 -27.41
CA ASP A 666 20.66 -11.50 -28.19
C ASP A 666 19.41 -10.62 -28.16
N GLY A 667 18.54 -10.72 -26.99
CA GLY A 667 17.40 -9.77 -26.94
C GLY A 667 16.28 -10.19 -27.90
N LYS A 668 16.44 -11.44 -28.59
CA LYS A 668 15.35 -11.94 -29.47
C LYS A 668 14.90 -13.33 -28.99
N ILE A 669 13.59 -13.41 -28.61
CA ILE A 669 12.72 -14.52 -28.16
C ILE A 669 12.88 -15.71 -29.11
N LEU A 670 13.67 -16.83 -28.71
CA LEU A 670 13.94 -18.06 -29.51
C LEU A 670 12.69 -18.96 -29.50
N SER A 671 11.47 -18.45 -29.95
CA SER A 671 10.38 -19.31 -30.44
C SER A 671 9.07 -18.52 -30.46
N ASN A 672 8.31 -18.55 -31.56
CA ASN A 672 6.94 -18.18 -31.94
C ASN A 672 6.00 -18.10 -30.73
N GLY A 673 6.49 -17.83 -29.43
CA GLY A 673 5.55 -17.76 -28.29
C GLY A 673 5.36 -16.31 -27.82
N LYS A 674 4.24 -15.67 -28.16
CA LYS A 674 3.58 -14.41 -27.75
C LYS A 674 3.69 -14.20 -26.24
N PHE A 675 4.88 -14.18 -25.58
CA PHE A 675 4.67 -13.76 -24.17
C PHE A 675 5.54 -12.55 -23.87
N ARG A 676 4.93 -11.32 -23.67
CA ARG A 676 5.42 -10.04 -23.12
C ARG A 676 5.64 -10.15 -21.61
N SER A 677 6.91 -10.20 -21.04
CA SER A 677 7.30 -9.96 -19.64
C SER A 677 6.11 -9.48 -18.80
N VAL A 678 5.32 -10.39 -18.25
CA VAL A 678 4.19 -10.12 -17.31
C VAL A 678 4.76 -10.01 -15.89
N GLU A 679 4.90 -8.73 -15.28
CA GLU A 679 5.05 -8.58 -13.81
C GLU A 679 4.10 -9.51 -13.05
N HIS A 680 4.46 -10.82 -12.75
CA HIS A 680 3.71 -11.64 -11.78
C HIS A 680 3.59 -10.90 -10.45
N ARG A 681 2.67 -9.94 -10.30
CA ARG A 681 2.05 -9.39 -9.08
C ARG A 681 0.97 -10.36 -8.54
N ALA A 682 1.32 -11.67 -8.11
CA ALA A 682 0.36 -12.39 -7.23
C ALA A 682 -0.78 -11.46 -6.78
N VAL A 683 -1.80 -11.19 -7.57
CA VAL A 683 -3.23 -11.13 -7.24
C VAL A 683 -3.48 -11.73 -5.84
N ILE A 684 -2.79 -11.42 -4.69
CA ILE A 684 -3.34 -11.24 -3.34
C ILE A 684 -3.00 -9.82 -2.86
N TYR A 685 -3.83 -8.76 -3.18
CA TYR A 685 -4.06 -7.35 -2.82
C TYR A 685 -2.86 -6.76 -2.07
N PRO A 686 -2.75 -5.31 -2.22
CA PRO A 686 -2.04 -4.10 -2.64
C PRO A 686 -0.93 -3.70 -1.65
N ASN A 687 0.25 -3.76 -2.16
CA ASN A 687 1.33 -2.75 -2.13
C ASN A 687 1.66 -2.33 -0.69
N LYS A 688 2.39 -3.06 0.02
CA LYS A 688 2.99 -3.15 1.38
C LYS A 688 4.13 -2.15 1.53
N GLU A 689 4.40 -1.21 0.61
CA GLU A 689 5.49 -0.25 0.95
C GLU A 689 5.10 1.16 0.51
N ARG A 690 3.83 1.34 -0.17
CA ARG A 690 3.26 2.66 -0.55
C ARG A 690 2.16 3.07 0.43
N LEU A 691 1.86 2.23 1.49
CA LEU A 691 0.73 2.44 2.41
C LEU A 691 1.23 3.00 3.74
N SER A 692 2.58 2.91 4.07
CA SER A 692 3.12 3.56 5.28
C SER A 692 3.37 5.05 5.04
N ALA A 693 3.56 5.42 3.74
CA ALA A 693 3.79 6.83 3.36
C ALA A 693 2.46 7.50 2.99
N ALA A 694 1.38 6.76 2.49
CA ALA A 694 0.01 7.16 2.10
C ALA A 694 -0.91 7.18 3.34
N LEU A 695 -0.67 6.37 4.44
CA LEU A 695 -1.46 6.36 5.69
C LEU A 695 -0.97 7.46 6.64
N PHE A 696 0.33 7.93 6.42
CA PHE A 696 0.88 9.04 7.21
C PHE A 696 0.63 10.38 6.50
N ASN A 697 0.35 10.30 5.19
CA ASN A 697 -0.02 11.46 4.35
C ASN A 697 -1.53 11.70 4.38
N TYR A 698 -2.41 10.56 4.59
CA TYR A 698 -3.87 10.59 4.80
C TYR A 698 -4.20 11.12 6.21
N ALA A 699 -3.31 10.98 7.38
CA ALA A 699 -3.47 11.58 8.72
C ALA A 699 -3.02 13.04 8.72
N ARG A 700 -2.16 13.48 7.59
CA ARG A 700 -1.67 14.88 7.43
C ARG A 700 -2.72 15.73 6.71
N LYS A 701 -3.59 15.16 5.80
CA LYS A 701 -4.58 15.79 4.91
C LYS A 701 -5.88 16.09 5.66
N ASP A 702 -6.25 15.36 6.93
CA ASP A 702 -7.47 15.64 7.71
C ASP A 702 -7.17 16.63 8.84
N MET A 703 -5.90 17.26 8.96
CA MET A 703 -5.47 18.06 10.12
C MET A 703 -5.08 19.46 9.68
N MET A 704 -5.13 19.86 8.34
CA MET A 704 -4.64 21.22 8.00
C MET A 704 -5.82 22.09 7.57
N THR A 705 -7.20 21.63 7.99
CA THR A 705 -8.28 22.63 7.81
C THR A 705 -8.64 23.25 9.16
N SER A 706 -7.78 23.87 10.03
CA SER A 706 -8.37 25.00 10.84
C SER A 706 -7.30 26.04 11.12
N PRO A 707 -7.60 27.33 10.80
CA PRO A 707 -6.88 28.62 10.83
C PRO A 707 -6.43 29.00 12.25
N LEU A 708 -5.16 29.17 12.58
CA LEU A 708 -4.52 29.97 13.65
C LEU A 708 -5.32 31.25 13.94
N PRO A 709 -5.84 31.65 15.27
CA PRO A 709 -6.59 32.85 15.66
C PRO A 709 -5.76 34.14 15.48
N GLU A 710 -6.10 34.95 14.39
CA GLU A 710 -5.69 36.37 14.59
C GLU A 710 -6.90 37.29 14.35
N PHE A 711 -7.52 37.84 15.45
CA PHE A 711 -7.93 39.20 15.87
C PHE A 711 -8.29 40.06 14.65
N VAL A 712 -9.63 40.14 14.35
CA VAL A 712 -10.02 41.53 14.02
C VAL A 712 -11.54 41.56 13.82
N LYS A 713 -12.27 42.18 14.83
CA LYS A 713 -13.23 43.31 14.85
C LYS A 713 -14.05 43.38 13.56
N ASP A 714 -15.29 42.91 13.59
CA ASP A 714 -16.60 43.49 13.24
C ASP A 714 -16.85 43.36 11.74
N GLY A 715 -17.82 42.40 11.38
CA GLY A 715 -19.08 42.66 10.62
C GLY A 715 -19.23 41.65 9.48
N LYS A 716 -19.89 40.51 9.72
CA LYS A 716 -20.50 39.49 8.85
C LYS A 716 -21.14 40.11 7.60
N PRO A 717 -21.66 39.27 6.46
CA PRO A 717 -21.60 37.89 5.94
C PRO A 717 -22.15 37.80 4.50
N LYS A 718 -21.69 36.64 3.74
CA LYS A 718 -22.60 35.59 3.19
C LYS A 718 -22.00 35.01 1.90
N ASP A 719 -21.00 34.17 2.00
CA ASP A 719 -20.95 33.12 0.96
C ASP A 719 -19.75 32.20 1.23
N GLU A 720 -19.59 31.63 2.37
CA GLU A 720 -18.41 30.73 2.29
C GLU A 720 -18.66 29.48 3.12
N LEU A 721 -19.92 29.02 3.15
CA LEU A 721 -20.22 27.69 3.73
C LEU A 721 -20.50 26.69 2.60
N ALA A 722 -19.65 26.71 1.37
CA ALA A 722 -19.69 25.58 0.41
C ALA A 722 -18.26 25.12 0.12
N MET A 723 -17.33 25.00 1.09
CA MET A 723 -16.08 24.46 0.48
C MET A 723 -15.31 23.68 1.56
N ALA A 724 -15.89 22.61 2.22
CA ALA A 724 -14.81 21.81 2.86
C ALA A 724 -15.16 20.32 2.79
N GLU A 725 -15.12 19.63 1.53
CA GLU A 725 -15.01 18.20 1.13
C GLU A 725 -13.63 17.94 0.52
N ALA A 726 -12.57 17.34 1.14
CA ALA A 726 -11.33 16.62 0.79
C ALA A 726 -11.12 16.57 -0.74
N ARG A 727 -10.39 17.63 -1.34
CA ARG A 727 -10.13 17.80 -2.80
C ARG A 727 -9.26 16.66 -3.32
N THR A 728 -9.91 15.51 -3.67
CA THR A 728 -9.36 14.42 -4.51
C THR A 728 -9.16 14.90 -5.96
N ILE A 729 -7.82 14.74 -6.51
CA ILE A 729 -7.54 15.01 -7.94
C ILE A 729 -8.61 14.33 -8.80
N GLY A 730 -9.56 15.29 -9.39
CA GLY A 730 -10.68 14.80 -10.26
C GLY A 730 -11.81 15.84 -10.29
N SER A 731 -12.64 15.79 -11.28
CA SER A 731 -13.70 16.82 -11.46
C SER A 731 -15.07 16.18 -11.19
N ILE A 732 -15.91 17.01 -10.53
CA ILE A 732 -17.32 16.58 -10.44
C ILE A 732 -17.88 16.31 -11.85
N SER A 733 -18.63 15.21 -11.91
CA SER A 733 -19.16 14.83 -13.23
C SER A 733 -20.27 15.81 -13.66
N VAL A 734 -20.16 16.30 -14.94
CA VAL A 734 -21.20 17.15 -15.54
C VAL A 734 -21.52 16.60 -16.93
N PRO A 735 -22.72 16.98 -17.38
CA PRO A 735 -23.10 16.46 -18.71
C PRO A 735 -22.10 16.86 -19.79
N ASN A 736 -21.90 15.90 -20.76
CA ASN A 736 -21.00 16.21 -21.90
C ASN A 736 -21.59 17.32 -22.79
N VAL A 737 -20.75 18.26 -23.14
CA VAL A 737 -21.19 19.42 -23.93
C VAL A 737 -21.63 18.97 -25.33
N GLN A 738 -21.04 17.91 -25.85
CA GLN A 738 -21.46 17.41 -27.18
C GLN A 738 -22.94 17.04 -27.18
N GLU A 739 -23.39 16.48 -26.07
CA GLU A 739 -24.85 16.19 -25.95
C GLU A 739 -25.66 17.49 -25.88
N LEU A 740 -25.18 18.49 -25.17
CA LEU A 740 -25.89 19.79 -25.01
C LEU A 740 -25.91 20.56 -26.33
N ALA A 741 -24.77 20.46 -27.02
CA ALA A 741 -24.69 21.23 -28.28
C ALA A 741 -25.72 20.72 -29.29
N GLY A 742 -26.04 19.39 -29.28
CA GLY A 742 -27.07 18.81 -30.17
C GLY A 742 -28.46 19.37 -29.88
N THR A 743 -28.73 19.79 -28.65
CA THR A 743 -30.07 20.28 -28.25
C THR A 743 -30.14 21.80 -28.35
N CYS A 744 -29.07 22.53 -28.14
CA CYS A 744 -29.07 24.00 -28.06
C CYS A 744 -28.89 24.61 -29.45
N ASN A 745 -28.28 23.91 -30.40
CA ASN A 745 -28.01 24.49 -31.74
C ASN A 745 -29.17 24.20 -32.70
N GLY A 746 -30.32 23.49 -32.25
CA GLY A 746 -31.45 23.06 -33.13
C GLY A 746 -32.79 23.59 -32.59
N THR A 747 -32.93 24.29 -31.36
CA THR A 747 -34.19 24.73 -30.73
C THR A 747 -33.96 26.10 -30.07
N ASP A 748 -34.92 27.13 -30.14
CA ASP A 748 -34.96 28.41 -29.38
C ASP A 748 -34.53 28.19 -27.92
N GLU A 749 -33.94 26.92 -27.54
CA GLU A 749 -33.53 26.68 -26.15
C GLU A 749 -32.17 27.34 -25.87
N GLN A 750 -32.15 28.18 -24.77
CA GLN A 750 -31.08 29.08 -24.31
C GLN A 750 -29.96 28.29 -23.65
N ILE A 751 -28.59 28.48 -24.11
CA ILE A 751 -27.38 27.98 -23.42
C ILE A 751 -27.60 28.01 -21.89
N PRO A 752 -27.34 26.80 -21.28
CA PRO A 752 -27.49 26.81 -19.82
C PRO A 752 -26.65 27.93 -19.17
N GLU A 753 -27.22 28.43 -18.09
CA GLU A 753 -26.63 29.61 -17.41
C GLU A 753 -25.20 29.31 -16.95
N ARG A 754 -24.87 28.08 -16.61
CA ARG A 754 -23.53 27.75 -16.05
C ARG A 754 -22.45 27.85 -17.13
N TYR A 755 -22.88 28.01 -18.41
CA TYR A 755 -21.87 28.09 -19.49
C TYR A 755 -21.77 29.52 -20.02
N ILE A 756 -22.62 30.39 -19.58
CA ILE A 756 -22.64 31.76 -20.10
C ILE A 756 -21.55 32.57 -19.38
N ARG A 757 -20.67 33.22 -20.28
CA ARG A 757 -19.58 34.06 -19.77
C ARG A 757 -19.62 35.44 -20.42
N PRO A 758 -20.30 36.33 -19.80
CA PRO A 758 -20.51 37.63 -20.47
C PRO A 758 -19.20 38.44 -20.57
N GLU A 759 -18.24 38.08 -19.76
CA GLU A 759 -16.97 38.84 -19.79
C GLU A 759 -16.18 38.55 -21.08
N VAL A 760 -16.46 37.47 -21.76
CA VAL A 760 -15.76 37.11 -23.01
C VAL A 760 -16.04 38.14 -24.10
N SER A 761 -17.22 38.72 -24.12
CA SER A 761 -17.57 39.70 -25.18
C SER A 761 -16.89 41.05 -24.93
N SER A 762 -16.41 41.23 -23.73
CA SER A 762 -15.84 42.55 -23.39
C SER A 762 -14.32 42.54 -23.54
N ASP A 763 -13.71 41.28 -23.76
CA ASP A 763 -12.23 41.25 -23.85
C ASP A 763 -11.76 41.67 -25.25
N GLU A 764 -10.86 42.64 -25.25
CA GLU A 764 -10.25 43.02 -26.54
C GLU A 764 -9.28 41.92 -27.02
N VAL A 765 -9.61 41.35 -28.30
CA VAL A 765 -8.72 40.31 -28.84
C VAL A 765 -8.01 40.87 -30.08
N ILE A 766 -6.74 40.88 -29.96
CA ILE A 766 -5.96 41.36 -31.12
C ILE A 766 -5.74 40.20 -32.11
N LYS A 767 -6.36 40.42 -33.33
CA LYS A 767 -6.24 39.36 -34.37
C LYS A 767 -4.89 39.46 -35.08
N ASN A 768 -4.27 38.32 -35.17
CA ASN A 768 -2.93 38.24 -35.77
C ASN A 768 -2.99 38.47 -37.29
N ASN A 769 -2.89 39.80 -37.80
CA ASN A 769 -2.86 40.08 -39.26
C ASN A 769 -1.41 40.24 -39.73
N HIS A 770 -0.65 39.03 -39.82
CA HIS A 770 0.65 38.80 -40.49
C HIS A 770 1.56 40.03 -40.37
N GLY A 771 2.34 40.08 -39.08
CA GLY A 771 3.68 40.71 -38.93
C GLY A 771 3.72 41.60 -37.67
N ASP A 772 4.59 41.05 -36.63
CA ASP A 772 5.30 41.42 -35.39
C ASP A 772 4.45 41.07 -34.16
N MET A 773 3.18 40.50 -34.33
CA MET A 773 2.37 40.22 -33.12
C MET A 773 1.93 38.76 -33.13
N SER A 774 2.81 37.77 -33.73
CA SER A 774 2.54 36.32 -33.70
C SER A 774 3.63 35.60 -32.90
N ILE A 775 3.10 34.46 -32.36
CA ILE A 775 4.14 33.76 -31.58
C ILE A 775 5.28 33.30 -32.52
N PRO A 776 6.47 33.29 -32.03
CA PRO A 776 7.66 33.00 -32.84
C PRO A 776 7.63 31.56 -33.40
N ILE A 777 8.29 31.42 -34.61
CA ILE A 777 8.46 30.07 -35.22
C ILE A 777 9.89 29.59 -35.01
N ILE A 778 9.91 28.42 -34.37
CA ILE A 778 11.25 27.84 -34.12
C ILE A 778 11.44 26.59 -34.99
N ASP A 779 12.65 26.56 -35.65
CA ASP A 779 12.97 25.43 -36.54
C ASP A 779 13.91 24.47 -35.80
N LEU A 780 13.36 23.20 -35.54
CA LEU A 780 14.17 22.26 -34.73
C LEU A 780 15.39 21.77 -35.52
N ASP A 781 15.30 21.62 -36.83
CA ASP A 781 16.48 21.20 -37.63
C ASP A 781 17.61 22.24 -37.52
N LYS A 782 17.18 23.52 -37.52
CA LYS A 782 18.24 24.54 -37.41
C LYS A 782 18.84 24.55 -36.00
N LEU A 783 17.98 24.15 -34.97
CA LEU A 783 18.53 24.10 -33.59
C LEU A 783 19.56 22.97 -33.47
N ILE A 784 19.37 21.94 -34.21
CA ILE A 784 20.25 20.76 -34.08
C ILE A 784 21.48 20.94 -34.98
N SER A 785 21.34 21.81 -36.03
CA SER A 785 22.48 21.98 -36.95
C SER A 785 23.52 22.93 -36.34
N PRO A 786 24.77 22.50 -36.25
CA PRO A 786 25.84 23.31 -35.64
C PRO A 786 26.02 24.65 -36.37
N GLN A 787 25.67 24.78 -37.67
CA GLN A 787 25.92 26.02 -38.45
C GLN A 787 24.85 27.08 -38.14
N SER A 788 23.71 26.61 -37.70
CA SER A 788 22.62 27.61 -37.56
C SER A 788 22.08 27.59 -36.12
N SER A 789 22.69 26.72 -35.23
CA SER A 789 22.11 26.47 -33.88
C SER A 789 22.22 27.72 -33.01
N GLN A 790 23.26 28.42 -33.20
CA GLN A 790 23.43 29.62 -32.34
C GLN A 790 22.34 30.66 -32.62
N GLU A 791 22.13 30.95 -33.94
CA GLU A 791 21.11 31.96 -34.29
C GLU A 791 19.70 31.49 -33.88
N GLU A 792 19.49 30.19 -34.09
CA GLU A 792 18.12 29.71 -33.77
C GLU A 792 17.93 29.64 -32.26
N CYS A 793 18.96 29.37 -31.40
CA CYS A 793 18.86 29.35 -29.93
C CYS A 793 18.50 30.73 -29.39
N VAL A 794 18.99 31.77 -30.07
CA VAL A 794 18.64 33.14 -29.65
C VAL A 794 17.14 33.39 -29.87
N LYS A 795 16.67 32.91 -30.98
CA LYS A 795 15.22 33.06 -31.24
C LYS A 795 14.40 32.26 -30.22
N LEU A 796 14.91 31.04 -29.91
CA LEU A 796 14.19 30.17 -28.94
C LEU A 796 14.14 30.85 -27.56
N ILE A 797 15.23 31.38 -27.14
CA ILE A 797 15.24 31.99 -25.80
C ILE A 797 14.30 33.21 -25.78
N SER A 798 14.41 34.00 -26.87
CA SER A 798 13.48 35.15 -26.94
C SER A 798 12.02 34.69 -26.89
N ALA A 799 11.75 33.60 -27.57
CA ALA A 799 10.36 33.09 -27.57
C ALA A 799 9.95 32.61 -26.16
N CYS A 800 10.87 31.96 -25.44
CA CYS A 800 10.55 31.39 -24.13
C CYS A 800 10.42 32.50 -23.07
N GLN A 801 11.18 33.61 -23.20
CA GLN A 801 11.19 34.66 -22.16
C GLN A 801 10.09 35.70 -22.42
N TYR A 802 9.90 35.88 -23.71
CA TYR A 802 9.00 37.02 -24.00
C TYR A 802 7.59 36.52 -24.32
N TRP A 803 7.57 35.40 -24.98
CA TRP A 803 6.21 34.96 -25.40
C TRP A 803 5.76 33.78 -24.53
N GLY A 804 6.68 32.96 -24.15
CA GLY A 804 6.30 31.73 -23.42
C GLY A 804 5.60 30.71 -24.33
N PHE A 805 5.45 31.08 -25.63
CA PHE A 805 4.82 30.23 -26.66
C PHE A 805 5.61 30.36 -27.95
N PHE A 806 5.59 29.23 -28.71
CA PHE A 806 6.14 29.33 -30.08
C PHE A 806 5.65 28.14 -30.90
N GLN A 807 5.73 28.32 -32.22
CA GLN A 807 5.40 27.19 -33.10
C GLN A 807 6.68 26.48 -33.55
N LEU A 808 6.62 25.16 -33.47
CA LEU A 808 7.82 24.36 -33.83
C LEU A 808 7.63 23.66 -35.17
N ILE A 809 8.58 23.91 -36.09
CA ILE A 809 8.46 23.28 -37.43
C ILE A 809 9.70 22.39 -37.63
N ASN A 810 9.55 21.65 -38.65
CA ASN A 810 10.66 20.70 -38.92
C ASN A 810 11.08 19.96 -37.64
N HIS A 811 10.05 19.52 -36.89
CA HIS A 811 10.24 18.93 -35.55
C HIS A 811 10.60 17.44 -35.65
N GLY A 812 10.51 16.91 -36.86
CA GLY A 812 11.08 15.55 -37.02
C GLY A 812 10.01 14.47 -36.81
N VAL A 813 8.82 14.87 -36.40
CA VAL A 813 7.74 13.86 -36.34
C VAL A 813 7.20 13.58 -37.76
N PRO A 814 7.19 12.27 -38.10
CA PRO A 814 6.73 11.95 -39.45
C PRO A 814 5.28 12.41 -39.68
N ASP A 815 5.03 12.95 -40.92
CA ASP A 815 3.69 13.48 -41.25
C ASP A 815 2.60 12.40 -41.09
N GLU A 816 3.05 11.19 -41.42
CA GLU A 816 2.05 10.10 -41.34
C GLU A 816 1.60 9.89 -39.89
N VAL A 817 2.52 10.00 -38.93
CA VAL A 817 2.17 9.78 -37.51
C VAL A 817 1.18 10.84 -37.03
N THR A 818 1.44 12.16 -37.36
CA THR A 818 0.50 13.22 -36.93
C THR A 818 -0.84 13.12 -37.68
N GLU A 819 -0.79 12.68 -38.95
CA GLU A 819 -2.05 12.58 -39.73
C GLU A 819 -2.90 11.41 -39.20
N ASN A 820 -2.24 10.33 -38.86
CA ASN A 820 -3.03 9.19 -38.34
C ASN A 820 -3.68 9.54 -37.00
N LEU A 821 -2.86 10.17 -36.15
CA LEU A 821 -3.48 10.57 -34.86
C LEU A 821 -4.66 11.52 -35.08
N LYS A 822 -4.47 12.51 -35.99
CA LYS A 822 -5.58 13.45 -36.27
C LYS A 822 -6.82 12.72 -36.78
N ASN A 823 -6.61 11.81 -37.72
CA ASN A 823 -7.76 11.09 -38.29
C ASN A 823 -8.47 10.25 -37.22
N ASP A 824 -7.68 9.59 -36.36
CA ASP A 824 -8.30 8.72 -35.34
C ASP A 824 -9.06 9.56 -34.30
N LEU A 825 -8.51 10.72 -33.98
CA LEU A 825 -9.23 11.57 -33.00
C LEU A 825 -10.54 12.11 -33.61
N VAL A 826 -10.46 12.48 -34.91
CA VAL A 826 -11.71 12.94 -35.55
C VAL A 826 -12.73 11.80 -35.56
N GLU A 827 -12.24 10.65 -35.87
CA GLU A 827 -13.17 9.50 -35.92
C GLU A 827 -13.70 9.18 -34.51
N PHE A 828 -12.84 9.16 -33.53
CA PHE A 828 -13.31 8.84 -32.16
C PHE A 828 -14.39 9.83 -31.71
N PHE A 829 -14.14 11.20 -31.94
CA PHE A 829 -15.10 12.18 -31.40
C PHE A 829 -16.36 12.25 -32.28
N SER A 830 -16.32 11.57 -33.45
CA SER A 830 -17.53 11.56 -34.28
C SER A 830 -18.45 10.41 -33.88
N GLN A 831 -17.99 9.54 -33.00
CA GLN A 831 -18.84 8.41 -32.57
C GLN A 831 -20.00 8.92 -31.69
N PRO A 832 -21.03 8.00 -31.60
CA PRO A 832 -22.13 8.38 -30.70
C PRO A 832 -21.66 8.53 -29.25
N LEU A 833 -22.36 9.44 -28.54
CA LEU A 833 -21.93 9.77 -27.15
C LEU A 833 -21.85 8.51 -26.29
N ASP A 834 -22.82 7.50 -26.41
CA ASP A 834 -22.79 6.27 -25.57
C ASP A 834 -21.50 5.47 -25.81
N ALA A 835 -21.04 5.48 -27.02
CA ALA A 835 -19.78 4.74 -27.29
C ALA A 835 -18.58 5.43 -26.62
N LYS A 836 -18.61 6.75 -26.65
CA LYS A 836 -17.47 7.47 -26.02
C LYS A 836 -17.55 7.38 -24.50
N LYS A 837 -18.77 7.22 -23.93
CA LYS A 837 -18.93 7.20 -22.46
C LYS A 837 -18.43 5.86 -21.90
N GLU A 838 -18.13 4.94 -22.80
CA GLU A 838 -17.50 3.69 -22.30
C GLU A 838 -16.14 3.98 -21.68
N TYR A 839 -15.68 5.18 -22.02
CA TYR A 839 -14.33 5.47 -21.50
C TYR A 839 -14.40 6.66 -20.55
N SER A 840 -15.48 6.80 -19.77
CA SER A 840 -15.74 7.96 -18.90
C SER A 840 -14.80 7.93 -17.69
N GLN A 841 -14.61 9.14 -17.28
CA GLN A 841 -13.75 9.28 -16.07
C GLN A 841 -14.42 8.61 -14.87
N LEU A 842 -13.59 8.00 -14.02
CA LEU A 842 -14.10 7.52 -12.72
C LEU A 842 -14.01 8.63 -11.67
N PRO A 843 -14.84 8.43 -10.60
CA PRO A 843 -14.74 9.46 -9.54
C PRO A 843 -13.30 9.59 -9.01
N ASN A 844 -12.80 10.88 -8.99
CA ASN A 844 -11.49 11.23 -8.42
C ASN A 844 -10.34 10.80 -9.35
N SER A 845 -10.72 10.55 -10.66
CA SER A 845 -9.66 10.27 -11.66
C SER A 845 -9.72 11.30 -12.80
N LEU A 846 -8.55 11.73 -13.24
CA LEU A 846 -8.52 12.68 -14.39
C LEU A 846 -8.54 11.91 -15.71
N GLU A 847 -8.22 10.48 -15.66
CA GLU A 847 -8.16 9.72 -16.93
C GLU A 847 -9.58 9.34 -17.40
N GLY A 848 -9.72 9.54 -18.69
CA GLY A 848 -11.01 9.11 -19.27
C GLY A 848 -11.73 10.28 -19.95
N TYR A 849 -12.93 9.93 -20.51
CA TYR A 849 -13.73 10.88 -21.30
C TYR A 849 -14.66 11.65 -20.36
N GLY A 850 -14.53 13.04 -20.41
CA GLY A 850 -15.35 13.90 -19.53
C GLY A 850 -14.76 15.32 -19.50
N GLN A 851 -15.06 15.98 -18.30
CA GLN A 851 -14.52 17.35 -18.15
C GLN A 851 -13.57 17.40 -16.95
N ALA A 852 -12.65 18.34 -17.08
CA ALA A 852 -11.73 18.54 -15.95
C ALA A 852 -11.93 19.95 -15.35
N PHE A 853 -11.56 20.09 -13.98
CA PHE A 853 -11.54 21.37 -13.26
C PHE A 853 -12.94 21.80 -12.85
N VAL A 854 -13.82 20.75 -12.63
CA VAL A 854 -15.14 21.09 -12.09
C VAL A 854 -15.13 20.83 -10.58
N VAL A 855 -15.27 21.96 -9.84
CA VAL A 855 -14.99 21.74 -8.39
C VAL A 855 -16.24 22.11 -7.58
N SER A 856 -17.30 22.73 -8.26
CA SER A 856 -18.55 23.03 -7.51
C SER A 856 -19.74 23.04 -8.49
N ASP A 857 -20.99 22.84 -7.86
CA ASP A 857 -22.22 22.76 -8.68
C ASP A 857 -22.64 24.16 -9.17
N ASN A 858 -21.95 25.22 -8.62
CA ASN A 858 -22.41 26.56 -9.03
C ASN A 858 -21.35 27.27 -9.88
N GLN A 859 -20.29 26.55 -10.30
CA GLN A 859 -19.21 27.23 -11.07
C GLN A 859 -19.59 27.33 -12.54
N LYS A 860 -19.00 28.33 -13.11
CA LYS A 860 -19.16 28.38 -14.59
C LYS A 860 -18.34 27.27 -15.26
N LEU A 861 -18.95 26.65 -16.34
CA LEU A 861 -18.27 25.51 -16.98
C LEU A 861 -17.79 25.88 -18.38
N ASP A 862 -16.84 25.02 -18.81
CA ASP A 862 -16.33 25.27 -20.18
C ASP A 862 -17.16 24.48 -21.20
N TRP A 863 -17.24 25.12 -22.38
CA TRP A 863 -17.99 24.47 -23.49
C TRP A 863 -17.07 23.51 -24.25
N ALA A 864 -16.66 22.41 -23.52
CA ALA A 864 -15.77 21.45 -24.17
C ALA A 864 -15.82 20.10 -23.44
N ASP A 865 -15.51 19.05 -24.21
CA ASP A 865 -15.27 17.71 -23.63
C ASP A 865 -13.81 17.30 -23.90
N MET A 866 -13.33 16.37 -22.92
CA MET A 866 -11.92 15.95 -23.16
C MET A 866 -11.77 14.46 -22.84
N LEU A 867 -10.83 13.86 -23.61
CA LEU A 867 -10.28 12.54 -23.23
C LEU A 867 -8.83 12.70 -22.78
N TYR A 868 -8.67 12.28 -21.49
CA TYR A 868 -7.28 12.40 -20.98
C TYR A 868 -6.72 11.00 -20.76
N LEU A 869 -5.43 10.82 -21.24
CA LEU A 869 -4.78 9.51 -21.08
C LEU A 869 -3.36 9.72 -20.56
N GLN A 870 -3.13 8.89 -19.60
CA GLN A 870 -1.69 8.80 -19.25
C GLN A 870 -0.98 7.87 -20.24
N ILE A 871 0.08 8.47 -20.95
CA ILE A 871 0.60 7.66 -22.09
C ILE A 871 1.97 7.11 -21.72
N CYS A 872 2.68 7.76 -20.66
CA CYS A 872 3.97 7.24 -20.15
C CYS A 872 4.05 7.50 -18.64
N PRO A 873 4.74 6.60 -18.03
CA PRO A 873 5.35 5.38 -18.57
C PRO A 873 4.29 4.33 -18.95
N THR A 874 4.64 3.45 -19.99
CA THR A 874 3.65 2.49 -20.55
C THR A 874 3.06 1.60 -19.45
N GLU A 875 3.87 1.46 -18.36
CA GLU A 875 3.43 0.53 -17.28
C GLU A 875 2.32 1.18 -16.44
N SER A 876 2.19 2.49 -16.53
CA SER A 876 1.20 3.19 -15.70
C SER A 876 -0.09 3.45 -16.47
N ARG A 877 -0.14 2.85 -17.69
CA ARG A 877 -1.35 3.12 -18.52
C ARG A 877 -2.51 2.26 -18.02
N ASP A 878 -3.56 2.86 -17.87
CA ASP A 878 -4.83 2.13 -17.63
C ASP A 878 -5.63 2.03 -18.94
N LEU A 879 -5.61 0.82 -19.47
CA LEU A 879 -6.13 0.66 -20.85
C LEU A 879 -7.67 0.69 -20.86
N ARG A 880 -8.19 0.67 -19.65
CA ARG A 880 -9.67 0.81 -19.62
C ARG A 880 -10.13 2.11 -20.27
N PHE A 881 -9.29 3.15 -20.17
CA PHE A 881 -9.69 4.48 -20.68
C PHE A 881 -9.20 4.67 -22.11
N TRP A 882 -8.47 3.66 -22.62
CA TRP A 882 -7.92 3.76 -23.99
C TRP A 882 -8.92 3.16 -25.01
N PRO A 883 -9.39 4.02 -25.95
CA PRO A 883 -10.39 3.55 -26.92
C PRO A 883 -9.83 2.50 -27.88
N ASN A 884 -10.70 1.49 -28.11
CA ASN A 884 -10.30 0.46 -29.08
C ASN A 884 -10.87 0.74 -30.47
N TYR A 885 -11.58 1.81 -30.55
CA TYR A 885 -12.06 2.27 -31.87
C TYR A 885 -11.79 3.78 -32.00
N PRO A 886 -11.25 4.18 -33.13
CA PRO A 886 -10.96 3.30 -34.27
C PRO A 886 -9.83 2.31 -33.94
N ALA A 887 -9.82 1.15 -34.64
CA ALA A 887 -8.88 0.06 -34.31
C ALA A 887 -7.43 0.57 -34.27
N SER A 888 -7.25 1.71 -35.00
CA SER A 888 -5.85 2.20 -35.06
C SER A 888 -5.56 3.20 -33.93
N PHE A 889 -6.55 3.45 -33.06
CA PHE A 889 -6.44 4.57 -32.09
C PHE A 889 -5.25 4.34 -31.17
N ARG A 890 -5.11 3.24 -30.56
CA ARG A 890 -4.02 3.02 -29.57
C ARG A 890 -2.65 3.03 -30.26
N HIS A 891 -2.68 2.43 -31.42
CA HIS A 891 -1.39 2.46 -32.16
C HIS A 891 -0.99 3.89 -32.51
N SER A 892 -1.92 4.67 -32.93
CA SER A 892 -1.58 6.07 -33.31
C SER A 892 -1.04 6.84 -32.10
N ILE A 893 -1.65 6.61 -30.91
CA ILE A 893 -1.16 7.30 -29.71
C ILE A 893 0.26 6.83 -29.38
N ASP A 894 0.49 5.51 -29.53
CA ASP A 894 1.84 5.00 -29.25
C ASP A 894 2.88 5.60 -30.22
N ALA A 895 2.48 5.59 -31.50
CA ALA A 895 3.43 6.12 -32.49
C ALA A 895 3.73 7.61 -32.24
N TYR A 896 2.61 8.32 -31.90
CA TYR A 896 2.81 9.77 -31.65
C TYR A 896 3.65 9.97 -30.37
N SER A 897 3.32 9.18 -29.27
CA SER A 897 4.09 9.31 -28.00
C SER A 897 5.57 9.02 -28.24
N SER A 898 5.85 7.98 -28.99
CA SER A 898 7.26 7.62 -29.27
C SER A 898 7.96 8.69 -30.12
N ALA A 899 7.23 9.19 -31.14
CA ALA A 899 7.89 10.16 -32.08
C ALA A 899 8.16 11.49 -31.37
N THR A 900 7.45 11.73 -30.24
CA THR A 900 7.61 13.07 -29.64
C THR A 900 8.42 12.97 -28.34
N GLU A 901 8.89 11.74 -27.96
CA GLU A 901 9.62 11.53 -26.68
C GLU A 901 10.87 12.39 -26.63
N HIS A 902 11.58 12.53 -27.76
CA HIS A 902 12.90 13.21 -27.71
C HIS A 902 12.74 14.71 -28.00
N ILE A 903 11.58 15.09 -28.49
CA ILE A 903 11.44 16.51 -28.89
C ILE A 903 11.41 17.40 -27.63
N GLY A 904 10.56 17.00 -26.61
CA GLY A 904 10.44 17.83 -25.37
C GLY A 904 11.80 17.93 -24.65
N LEU A 905 12.48 16.77 -24.55
CA LEU A 905 13.75 16.78 -23.81
C LEU A 905 14.82 17.56 -24.56
N SER A 906 14.82 17.41 -25.88
CA SER A 906 15.80 18.18 -26.69
C SER A 906 15.56 19.69 -26.58
N LEU A 907 14.35 20.10 -26.61
CA LEU A 907 14.08 21.55 -26.51
C LEU A 907 14.53 22.08 -25.14
N MET A 908 14.29 21.28 -24.07
CA MET A 908 14.72 21.76 -22.73
C MET A 908 16.24 21.84 -22.66
N GLN A 909 16.94 20.94 -23.38
CA GLN A 909 18.42 21.03 -23.40
C GLN A 909 18.88 22.29 -24.14
N PHE A 910 18.21 22.56 -25.26
CA PHE A 910 18.61 23.78 -25.99
C PHE A 910 18.24 25.04 -25.19
N MET A 911 17.11 24.96 -24.43
CA MET A 911 16.74 26.14 -23.61
C MET A 911 17.79 26.37 -22.52
N ALA A 912 18.25 25.26 -21.88
CA ALA A 912 19.26 25.41 -20.83
C ALA A 912 20.59 25.91 -21.41
N LYS A 913 20.94 25.36 -22.54
CA LYS A 913 22.19 25.79 -23.19
C LYS A 913 22.13 27.27 -23.59
N ALA A 914 21.03 27.65 -24.05
CA ALA A 914 20.93 29.02 -24.60
C ALA A 914 21.05 30.06 -23.48
N VAL A 915 20.82 29.61 -22.24
CA VAL A 915 20.94 30.63 -21.17
C VAL A 915 22.20 30.36 -20.36
N GLY A 916 23.04 29.50 -20.96
CA GLY A 916 24.41 29.32 -20.45
C GLY A 916 24.45 28.32 -19.28
N VAL A 917 23.45 27.47 -19.15
CA VAL A 917 23.45 26.45 -18.08
C VAL A 917 23.68 25.07 -18.72
N GLU A 918 24.12 24.13 -17.83
CA GLU A 918 24.35 22.76 -18.32
C GLU A 918 23.09 22.19 -19.00
N PRO A 919 23.20 21.66 -20.29
CA PRO A 919 22.08 21.24 -21.14
C PRO A 919 21.18 20.21 -20.44
N LYS A 920 21.71 19.40 -19.62
CA LYS A 920 20.87 18.32 -19.02
C LYS A 920 20.22 18.79 -17.72
N SER A 921 20.53 19.98 -17.29
CA SER A 921 20.02 20.46 -15.99
C SER A 921 18.49 20.46 -15.96
N LEU A 922 17.82 20.87 -17.07
CA LEU A 922 16.33 20.90 -17.08
C LEU A 922 15.77 19.55 -17.51
N SER A 923 16.40 18.94 -18.54
CA SER A 923 15.79 17.72 -19.13
C SER A 923 15.89 16.55 -18.16
N SER A 924 16.80 16.51 -17.29
CA SER A 924 16.96 15.35 -16.38
C SER A 924 15.77 15.26 -15.41
N VAL A 925 15.13 16.42 -15.16
CA VAL A 925 13.96 16.41 -14.26
C VAL A 925 12.78 15.71 -14.93
N PHE A 926 12.84 15.64 -16.25
CA PHE A 926 11.64 15.14 -16.96
C PHE A 926 11.96 13.83 -17.67
N GLU A 927 13.20 13.42 -17.61
CA GLU A 927 13.60 12.19 -18.34
C GLU A 927 13.01 10.95 -17.65
N GLY A 928 12.31 10.11 -18.49
CA GLY A 928 11.77 8.82 -17.97
C GLY A 928 10.53 9.03 -17.10
N GLN A 929 10.02 10.37 -17.09
CA GLN A 929 8.88 10.65 -16.19
C GLN A 929 7.56 10.60 -16.98
N ALA A 930 6.44 10.86 -16.19
CA ALA A 930 5.09 10.67 -16.76
C ALA A 930 4.77 11.72 -17.82
N ARG A 931 4.08 11.27 -18.86
CA ARG A 931 3.49 12.17 -19.88
C ARG A 931 2.00 11.83 -20.06
N GLY A 932 1.31 12.95 -20.10
CA GLY A 932 -0.15 12.79 -20.31
C GLY A 932 -0.59 13.44 -21.63
N LEU A 933 -1.62 12.79 -22.23
CA LEU A 933 -2.19 13.36 -23.46
C LEU A 933 -3.67 13.73 -23.25
N ARG A 934 -3.88 15.07 -23.42
CA ARG A 934 -5.27 15.57 -23.34
C ARG A 934 -5.80 15.92 -24.74
N MET A 935 -6.88 15.21 -25.11
CA MET A 935 -7.53 15.45 -26.43
C MET A 935 -8.85 16.20 -26.22
N ASN A 936 -8.85 17.39 -26.82
CA ASN A 936 -9.99 18.30 -26.54
C ASN A 936 -10.95 18.37 -27.74
N TYR A 937 -12.27 18.33 -27.35
CA TYR A 937 -13.31 18.51 -28.38
C TYR A 937 -14.19 19.71 -27.99
N TYR A 938 -14.15 20.69 -28.88
CA TYR A 938 -15.00 21.90 -28.68
C TYR A 938 -16.14 21.92 -29.70
N PRO A 939 -17.35 21.59 -29.21
CA PRO A 939 -18.48 21.63 -30.15
C PRO A 939 -18.85 23.05 -30.56
N PRO A 940 -19.50 23.20 -31.83
CA PRO A 940 -19.91 24.55 -32.24
C PRO A 940 -21.01 25.11 -31.33
N CYS A 941 -20.95 26.44 -31.22
CA CYS A 941 -22.01 27.14 -30.44
C CYS A 941 -22.36 28.45 -31.14
N LEU A 942 -23.72 28.63 -31.49
CA LEU A 942 -24.16 29.84 -32.24
C LEU A 942 -23.95 31.10 -31.40
N LYS A 943 -23.89 30.87 -30.10
CA LYS A 943 -23.59 32.04 -29.25
C LYS A 943 -22.18 31.94 -28.68
N ALA A 944 -21.23 31.66 -29.66
CA ALA A 944 -19.83 31.39 -29.25
C ALA A 944 -19.25 32.58 -28.47
N ASP A 945 -19.82 33.77 -28.64
CA ASP A 945 -19.30 34.95 -27.91
C ASP A 945 -19.78 34.95 -26.45
N LYS A 946 -20.50 33.95 -26.05
CA LYS A 946 -21.03 33.96 -24.68
C LYS A 946 -20.46 32.75 -23.91
N VAL A 947 -19.70 31.91 -24.56
CA VAL A 947 -19.16 30.73 -23.84
C VAL A 947 -17.66 30.67 -24.10
N LEU A 948 -16.98 29.78 -23.30
CA LEU A 948 -15.54 29.55 -23.51
C LEU A 948 -15.27 28.05 -23.64
N GLY A 949 -14.38 27.78 -24.64
CA GLY A 949 -13.98 26.35 -24.76
C GLY A 949 -13.16 25.90 -23.55
N LEU A 950 -12.15 26.65 -23.21
CA LEU A 950 -11.33 26.37 -22.02
C LEU A 950 -10.97 27.70 -21.33
N SER A 951 -11.25 27.67 -20.04
CA SER A 951 -11.10 28.92 -19.28
C SER A 951 -9.62 29.32 -19.20
N PRO A 952 -9.33 30.68 -19.03
CA PRO A 952 -7.94 31.17 -18.92
C PRO A 952 -7.17 30.43 -17.82
N HIS A 953 -5.99 29.94 -18.27
CA HIS A 953 -5.15 29.19 -17.30
C HIS A 953 -3.71 29.19 -17.78
N THR A 954 -2.76 28.77 -16.81
CA THR A 954 -1.41 28.35 -17.22
C THR A 954 -1.25 26.85 -17.00
N ASP A 955 -0.31 26.28 -17.79
CA ASP A 955 -0.15 24.82 -17.65
C ASP A 955 0.79 24.50 -16.48
N LEU A 956 0.36 23.37 -15.75
CA LEU A 956 1.17 23.02 -14.55
C LEU A 956 2.43 22.26 -14.97
N ASP A 957 2.48 21.66 -16.11
CA ASP A 957 3.58 20.79 -16.56
C ASP A 957 4.86 21.60 -16.83
N GLY A 958 5.90 20.87 -17.21
CA GLY A 958 7.14 21.55 -17.69
C GLY A 958 6.98 22.13 -19.09
N LEU A 959 6.67 21.34 -20.00
CA LEU A 959 6.50 21.78 -21.40
C LEU A 959 5.26 21.11 -22.00
N THR A 960 4.51 21.91 -22.83
CA THR A 960 3.33 21.34 -23.54
C THR A 960 3.55 21.38 -25.05
N LEU A 961 3.28 20.22 -25.66
CA LEU A 961 3.23 20.20 -27.14
C LEU A 961 1.78 20.04 -27.61
N LEU A 962 1.38 21.13 -28.33
CA LEU A 962 -0.05 21.12 -28.74
C LEU A 962 -0.15 20.89 -30.25
N LEU A 963 -0.91 19.83 -30.53
CA LEU A 963 -1.25 19.55 -31.93
C LEU A 963 -2.68 19.98 -32.25
N GLN A 964 -2.72 20.90 -33.22
CA GLN A 964 -4.09 21.22 -33.72
C GLN A 964 -4.55 20.17 -34.74
N VAL A 965 -5.78 19.62 -34.41
CA VAL A 965 -6.17 18.41 -35.18
C VAL A 965 -6.94 18.84 -36.43
N ASN A 966 -7.73 19.89 -36.36
CA ASN A 966 -8.38 20.36 -37.61
C ASN A 966 -8.11 21.86 -37.79
N ASP A 967 -8.69 22.48 -38.88
CA ASP A 967 -8.21 23.83 -39.29
C ASP A 967 -9.04 24.93 -38.58
N VAL A 968 -9.70 24.55 -37.49
CA VAL A 968 -10.50 25.58 -36.79
C VAL A 968 -9.63 26.19 -35.68
N GLN A 969 -9.52 27.59 -35.73
CA GLN A 969 -8.67 28.29 -34.75
C GLN A 969 -9.43 28.49 -33.43
N GLY A 970 -8.53 28.72 -32.36
CA GLY A 970 -9.33 28.90 -31.12
C GLY A 970 -8.42 29.21 -29.93
N LEU A 971 -7.17 28.99 -30.12
CA LEU A 971 -6.24 29.27 -29.00
C LEU A 971 -5.92 30.77 -28.91
N GLN A 972 -6.04 31.32 -27.71
CA GLN A 972 -5.67 32.71 -27.45
C GLN A 972 -4.70 32.78 -26.26
N ILE A 973 -3.67 33.67 -26.40
CA ILE A 973 -2.69 33.79 -25.30
C ILE A 973 -2.71 35.23 -24.77
N ASN A 974 -2.57 35.28 -23.51
CA ASN A 974 -2.63 36.61 -22.87
C ASN A 974 -1.20 37.14 -22.68
N LYS A 975 -1.04 38.22 -23.31
CA LYS A 975 0.26 38.92 -23.18
C LYS A 975 0.02 40.38 -22.78
N ASP A 976 0.57 40.70 -21.54
CA ASP A 976 0.50 42.07 -20.99
C ASP A 976 -0.94 42.58 -20.93
N GLY A 977 -1.82 41.63 -20.58
CA GLY A 977 -3.22 42.05 -20.29
C GLY A 977 -4.08 42.06 -21.56
N LYS A 978 -3.40 41.69 -22.66
CA LYS A 978 -4.20 41.65 -23.92
C LYS A 978 -4.19 40.22 -24.48
N TRP A 979 -5.36 39.87 -25.08
CA TRP A 979 -5.46 38.51 -25.65
C TRP A 979 -5.08 38.52 -27.14
N PHE A 980 -4.21 37.53 -27.51
CA PHE A 980 -3.78 37.40 -28.91
C PHE A 980 -4.22 36.03 -29.45
N SER A 981 -4.75 36.16 -30.69
CA SER A 981 -5.12 34.88 -31.32
C SER A 981 -3.88 34.22 -31.94
N VAL A 982 -3.91 32.87 -31.74
CA VAL A 982 -2.77 32.13 -32.34
C VAL A 982 -3.26 31.42 -33.61
N ASN A 983 -2.52 31.80 -34.70
CA ASN A 983 -2.82 31.10 -35.97
C ASN A 983 -1.85 29.92 -36.16
N ALA A 984 -2.43 28.71 -35.82
CA ALA A 984 -1.55 27.53 -35.89
C ALA A 984 -1.20 27.18 -37.33
N LEU A 985 0.14 27.01 -37.57
CA LEU A 985 0.60 26.62 -38.93
C LEU A 985 0.29 25.13 -39.15
N ASN A 986 0.02 24.92 -40.45
CA ASN A 986 -0.24 23.51 -40.78
C ASN A 986 1.01 22.65 -40.55
N ASP A 987 0.96 21.60 -39.68
CA ASP A 987 2.02 20.59 -39.44
C ASP A 987 3.00 21.08 -38.36
N ALA A 988 2.66 22.27 -37.82
CA ALA A 988 3.54 22.72 -36.72
C ALA A 988 2.95 22.29 -35.38
N LEU A 989 3.89 22.08 -34.38
CA LEU A 989 3.43 21.94 -32.99
C LEU A 989 3.54 23.28 -32.25
N ILE A 990 2.47 23.55 -31.54
CA ILE A 990 2.60 24.76 -30.69
C ILE A 990 3.18 24.33 -29.33
N VAL A 991 4.24 25.06 -28.91
CA VAL A 991 4.90 24.66 -27.65
C VAL A 991 4.74 25.81 -26.64
N ASN A 992 4.35 25.39 -25.42
CA ASN A 992 4.36 26.46 -24.40
C ASN A 992 5.02 25.97 -23.12
N ILE A 993 5.44 26.97 -22.33
CA ILE A 993 6.16 26.70 -21.08
C ILE A 993 5.14 26.64 -19.93
N GLY A 994 5.37 25.51 -19.06
CA GLY A 994 4.43 25.34 -17.93
C GLY A 994 5.01 25.99 -16.65
N ASP A 995 4.20 25.96 -15.62
CA ASP A 995 4.55 26.63 -14.36
C ASP A 995 5.81 25.99 -13.76
N THR A 996 5.88 24.64 -13.91
CA THR A 996 7.03 23.94 -13.30
C THR A 996 8.35 24.39 -13.94
N LEU A 997 8.37 24.50 -15.21
CA LEU A 997 9.63 24.94 -15.85
C LEU A 997 9.93 26.40 -15.53
N GLU A 998 8.92 27.25 -15.38
CA GLU A 998 9.20 28.64 -14.95
C GLU A 998 9.82 28.66 -13.55
N ILE A 999 9.33 27.80 -12.67
CA ILE A 999 9.88 27.80 -11.31
C ILE A 999 11.32 27.26 -11.34
N LEU A 1000 11.53 26.16 -12.11
CA LEU A 1000 12.87 25.55 -12.14
C LEU A 1000 13.90 26.50 -12.74
N SER A 1001 13.42 27.37 -13.55
CA SER A 1001 14.39 28.28 -14.21
C SER A 1001 14.46 29.62 -13.47
N ASN A 1002 13.80 29.58 -12.31
CA ASN A 1002 13.76 30.80 -11.48
C ASN A 1002 13.24 32.01 -12.26
N GLY A 1003 12.28 31.77 -13.14
CA GLY A 1003 11.57 32.89 -13.82
C GLY A 1003 12.22 33.25 -15.16
N LYS A 1004 13.24 32.58 -15.47
CA LYS A 1004 13.89 32.92 -16.75
C LYS A 1004 13.00 32.57 -17.95
N PHE A 1005 12.31 31.49 -17.81
CA PHE A 1005 11.28 31.18 -18.85
C PHE A 1005 9.89 31.46 -18.30
N ARG A 1006 9.02 31.91 -19.28
CA ARG A 1006 7.75 32.47 -18.77
C ARG A 1006 6.58 31.53 -19.13
N SER A 1007 5.87 31.11 -18.07
CA SER A 1007 4.55 30.45 -18.26
C SER A 1007 3.43 31.48 -18.44
N VAL A 1008 2.67 31.29 -19.59
CA VAL A 1008 1.78 32.42 -19.99
C VAL A 1008 0.32 31.92 -19.95
N GLU A 1009 -0.50 32.82 -19.37
CA GLU A 1009 -1.96 32.53 -19.33
C GLU A 1009 -2.53 32.42 -20.75
N HIS A 1010 -3.34 31.40 -20.95
CA HIS A 1010 -3.97 31.23 -22.27
C HIS A 1010 -5.36 30.60 -22.11
N ARG A 1011 -6.15 30.69 -23.24
CA ARG A 1011 -7.50 30.12 -23.21
C ARG A 1011 -7.87 29.59 -24.60
N ALA A 1012 -9.07 28.82 -24.60
CA ALA A 1012 -9.56 28.37 -25.92
C ALA A 1012 -11.00 28.86 -26.14
N VAL A 1013 -11.17 29.43 -27.40
CA VAL A 1013 -12.54 29.93 -27.71
C VAL A 1013 -13.21 28.95 -28.68
N VAL A 1014 -14.60 29.14 -28.78
CA VAL A 1014 -15.40 28.17 -29.56
C VAL A 1014 -15.84 28.83 -30.87
N HIS A 1015 -15.92 27.99 -31.85
CA HIS A 1015 -16.42 28.50 -33.14
C HIS A 1015 -17.94 28.34 -33.23
N PRO A 1016 -18.65 29.30 -34.00
CA PRO A 1016 -20.12 29.28 -34.01
C PRO A 1016 -20.67 28.11 -34.84
N SER A 1017 -19.83 27.62 -35.75
CA SER A 1017 -20.51 26.63 -36.63
C SER A 1017 -19.61 25.41 -36.84
N ARG A 1018 -18.46 25.46 -36.33
CA ARG A 1018 -17.57 24.31 -36.64
C ARG A 1018 -16.91 23.84 -35.34
N GLU A 1019 -16.74 22.47 -35.17
CA GLU A 1019 -16.06 21.92 -33.98
C GLU A 1019 -14.54 22.08 -34.09
N ARG A 1020 -13.95 22.29 -33.00
CA ARG A 1020 -12.48 22.34 -32.94
C ARG A 1020 -11.95 21.17 -32.11
N ILE A 1021 -10.84 20.50 -32.66
CA ILE A 1021 -10.22 19.38 -31.92
C ILE A 1021 -8.72 19.66 -31.80
N SER A 1022 -8.27 19.43 -30.55
CA SER A 1022 -6.81 19.58 -30.36
C SER A 1022 -6.31 18.47 -29.43
N ALA A 1023 -4.94 18.25 -29.52
CA ALA A 1023 -4.32 17.26 -28.62
C ALA A 1023 -3.08 17.88 -27.97
N ALA A 1024 -3.18 17.87 -26.58
CA ALA A 1024 -2.06 18.50 -25.84
C ALA A 1024 -1.28 17.43 -25.09
N LEU A 1025 0.02 17.38 -25.41
CA LEU A 1025 0.90 16.42 -24.72
C LEU A 1025 1.70 17.17 -23.64
N PHE A 1026 1.57 16.60 -22.37
CA PHE A 1026 2.17 17.32 -21.24
C PHE A 1026 3.38 16.53 -20.72
N TYR A 1027 4.54 17.30 -20.47
CA TYR A 1027 5.72 16.68 -19.84
C TYR A 1027 5.75 17.04 -18.35
N TYR A 1028 5.59 15.91 -17.54
CA TYR A 1028 5.51 16.17 -16.09
C TYR A 1028 6.84 15.80 -15.43
N PRO A 1029 7.22 16.50 -14.35
CA PRO A 1029 8.46 16.16 -13.62
C PRO A 1029 8.29 14.93 -12.72
N CYS A 1030 9.35 14.50 -12.18
CA CYS A 1030 9.29 13.39 -11.20
C CYS A 1030 8.31 13.72 -10.07
N GLN A 1031 7.44 12.67 -9.64
CA GLN A 1031 6.28 12.90 -8.73
C GLN A 1031 6.77 13.12 -7.31
N ASP A 1032 8.05 12.82 -7.00
CA ASP A 1032 8.56 12.97 -5.61
C ASP A 1032 9.49 14.18 -5.51
N LEU A 1033 9.37 15.00 -6.61
CA LEU A 1033 10.36 16.11 -6.65
C LEU A 1033 9.80 17.34 -5.93
N ALA A 1034 10.59 17.89 -5.00
CA ALA A 1034 10.28 19.26 -4.55
C ALA A 1034 10.68 20.29 -5.62
N ILE A 1035 9.63 20.93 -6.11
CA ILE A 1035 9.90 21.89 -7.22
C ILE A 1035 10.44 23.21 -6.64
N SER A 1036 11.69 23.48 -7.02
CA SER A 1036 12.33 24.75 -6.67
C SER A 1036 13.34 25.15 -7.76
N PRO A 1037 13.63 26.53 -7.69
CA PRO A 1037 14.60 26.92 -8.71
C PRO A 1037 15.88 26.08 -8.65
N LEU A 1038 16.36 25.64 -9.90
CA LEU A 1038 17.55 24.79 -9.93
C LEU A 1038 18.81 25.63 -9.65
N PRO A 1039 19.72 24.99 -8.99
CA PRO A 1039 20.93 25.73 -8.57
C PRO A 1039 21.64 26.37 -9.77
N ASP A 1040 21.60 25.71 -10.90
CA ASP A 1040 22.30 26.28 -12.09
C ASP A 1040 21.62 27.56 -12.57
N PHE A 1041 20.39 27.80 -12.12
CA PHE A 1041 19.64 28.97 -12.63
C PHE A 1041 19.57 30.07 -11.57
N VAL A 1042 20.32 29.75 -10.44
CA VAL A 1042 20.28 30.76 -9.36
C VAL A 1042 21.70 31.25 -9.09
N LYS A 1043 22.73 30.84 -9.87
CA LYS A 1043 24.16 31.05 -9.57
C LYS A 1043 24.52 32.55 -9.62
N ASP A 1044 23.58 33.47 -9.96
CA ASP A 1044 23.95 34.90 -10.05
C ASP A 1044 22.80 35.77 -9.50
N GLY A 1045 21.79 35.15 -8.61
CA GLY A 1045 20.59 35.99 -8.32
C GLY A 1045 19.81 35.41 -7.14
N LYS A 1046 18.91 36.23 -6.60
CA LYS A 1046 17.97 35.90 -5.51
C LYS A 1046 16.89 34.91 -5.98
N VAL A 1047 16.77 33.89 -5.18
CA VAL A 1047 15.70 32.89 -5.44
C VAL A 1047 14.33 33.60 -5.43
N LYS A 1048 13.53 33.37 -6.57
CA LYS A 1048 12.26 34.14 -6.75
C LYS A 1048 11.06 33.28 -6.39
N TYR A 1049 11.28 31.99 -6.35
CA TYR A 1049 10.09 31.15 -6.10
C TYR A 1049 10.33 30.28 -4.86
N LYS A 1050 9.19 29.92 -4.13
CA LYS A 1050 9.26 29.01 -2.97
C LYS A 1050 9.36 27.55 -3.44
N THR A 1051 9.85 26.80 -2.49
CA THR A 1051 9.90 25.35 -2.77
C THR A 1051 8.54 24.70 -2.43
N ILE A 1052 8.08 23.91 -3.34
CA ILE A 1052 6.77 23.24 -3.13
C ILE A 1052 6.86 21.83 -3.71
N SER A 1053 6.24 20.85 -2.96
CA SER A 1053 6.23 19.49 -3.56
C SER A 1053 5.34 19.46 -4.81
N TYR A 1054 5.78 18.68 -5.81
CA TYR A 1054 5.00 18.60 -7.07
C TYR A 1054 3.60 18.04 -6.80
N GLN A 1055 3.48 17.13 -5.82
CA GLN A 1055 2.14 16.58 -5.52
C GLN A 1055 1.21 17.67 -4.97
N ASP A 1056 1.70 18.53 -4.12
CA ASP A 1056 0.86 19.65 -3.61
C ASP A 1056 0.48 20.61 -4.75
N LEU A 1057 1.52 20.78 -5.55
CA LEU A 1057 1.21 21.67 -6.70
C LEU A 1057 0.12 21.06 -7.59
N LEU A 1058 0.03 19.73 -7.80
CA LEU A 1058 -1.00 19.04 -8.60
C LEU A 1058 -2.36 19.12 -7.92
N ILE A 1059 -2.33 18.95 -6.60
CA ILE A 1059 -3.62 18.98 -5.87
C ILE A 1059 -4.20 20.40 -5.92
N GLU A 1060 -3.28 21.40 -5.73
CA GLU A 1060 -3.78 22.78 -5.81
C GLU A 1060 -4.33 23.09 -7.20
N TYR A 1061 -3.72 22.49 -8.18
CA TYR A 1061 -4.12 22.82 -9.56
C TYR A 1061 -5.46 22.16 -9.92
N PHE A 1062 -5.71 20.93 -9.51
CA PHE A 1062 -6.88 20.21 -10.07
C PHE A 1062 -8.05 20.27 -9.09
N THR A 1063 -7.76 21.02 -7.94
CA THR A 1063 -8.91 21.11 -7.03
C THR A 1063 -9.43 22.55 -7.00
N ALA A 1064 -8.92 23.31 -7.92
CA ALA A 1064 -9.40 24.71 -7.98
C ALA A 1064 -9.87 25.03 -9.40
N GLU A 1065 -10.78 26.04 -9.41
CA GLU A 1065 -11.14 26.52 -10.76
C GLU A 1065 -9.93 27.13 -11.47
N LEU A 1066 -10.06 26.95 -12.74
CA LEU A 1066 -8.97 27.64 -13.47
C LEU A 1066 -9.06 29.16 -13.30
N ASP A 1067 -7.97 29.67 -12.78
CA ASP A 1067 -8.05 31.12 -12.47
C ASP A 1067 -6.78 31.81 -12.99
N GLY A 1068 -6.46 31.48 -14.11
CA GLY A 1068 -5.35 32.20 -14.77
C GLY A 1068 -4.00 31.87 -14.12
N ARG A 1069 -3.20 33.08 -13.75
CA ARG A 1069 -1.80 32.88 -13.30
C ARG A 1069 -1.72 33.04 -11.78
N ASN A 1070 -2.77 33.19 -11.15
CA ASN A 1070 -2.79 33.56 -9.72
C ASN A 1070 -2.05 32.52 -8.87
N ARG A 1071 -2.18 31.32 -9.30
CA ARG A 1071 -1.51 30.28 -8.48
C ARG A 1071 0.02 30.46 -8.52
N LEU A 1072 0.51 30.48 -9.71
CA LEU A 1072 1.97 30.66 -9.84
C LEU A 1072 2.43 31.93 -9.11
N GLU A 1073 1.63 33.03 -9.05
CA GLU A 1073 2.03 34.29 -8.40
C GLU A 1073 2.12 34.12 -6.88
N LYS A 1074 1.37 33.22 -6.41
CA LYS A 1074 1.38 32.99 -4.94
C LYS A 1074 2.67 32.27 -4.53
N LEU A 1075 3.32 31.71 -5.54
CA LEU A 1075 4.55 30.96 -5.17
C LEU A 1075 5.78 31.85 -5.31
N LYS A 1076 5.62 33.10 -5.71
CA LYS A 1076 6.78 34.00 -5.88
C LYS A 1076 7.17 34.59 -4.52
N LEU A 1077 8.47 34.61 -4.21
CA LEU A 1077 8.98 35.23 -2.97
C LEU A 1077 9.05 36.74 -3.11
N GLU A 1078 8.37 37.52 -2.10
CA GLU A 1078 8.34 39.01 -2.18
C GLU A 1078 9.73 39.57 -2.50
N PRO A 1079 9.84 40.45 -3.48
CA PRO A 1079 11.15 41.05 -3.75
C PRO A 1079 11.84 41.52 -2.46
#